data_AF-A0A937GSE6-F1
#
_entry.id   AF-A0A937GSE6-F1
#
_cell.length_a   1.000
_cell.length_b   1.000
_cell.length_c   1.000
_cell.angle_alpha   90.00
_cell.angle_beta   90.00
_cell.angle_gamma   90.00
#
_symmetry.space_group_name_H-M   'P 1'
#
loop_
_entity.id
_entity.type
_entity.pdbx_description
1 polymer ?
#
loop_
_entity_poly.entity_id
_entity_poly.type
_entity_poly.pdbx_seq_one_letter_code
_entity_poly.pdbx_strand_id
1 'polypeptide(L)'
;MFLIFDTETTGLPKSYRAPITDVDNWPRAVQIAWQLHDTDGSLVEQKDFLIRPDGFNIPYESEQIHGISTDLAQAEGVSLEEVCAAFNEAIAKATFIVGQNIDFDVNIMGCEFFRIDVENELSSKPVLDTCTEDTAQLCMLPGGRGGRYKLPTLTELHQHLFNQAFDEAHNATADVEATTRCFFELIRQGHFEQKHPDLNQNFYQNFRTINTDVIKGIGLKHRNLKETSLRLLKAQENDTPSDKQTEDHFDALKDLPFGHLHNHSQFSILQSTLSPKRLVQLASTQKMQIVALTDHGNMMGAFTFMDEIKLHNENHPDEPLLGVLGCELNVVENRFEKTRKDYGYAMVFLAKNKRGYHNLTKLCSKAYTEGFYYIPRIDRELVETYKEDLIVLSGNLQGEIASKILNQGERQAEEALVWWKNQFGADFYLEIMRHQQEDENRVNKSLIKFSAQHQVKLVATNNSYYAIEEESDVQDILLCVKDGELKETPVGRGRGFRYGLPNNQYYFKNKLEMKTLFSDLPEAIESVAEIMSKVENYHLAREVLLPKFDIPKDFLEEEDLVDGGKRGENNYLRHLTYQGAEERYGNIDEDLKSRLNFELQIIENSGYPGYFLIVEDFIREARNMGVSVGPGRGSAAGSAVAYCLKITNIDPIKYELLFERFLNPDRVSMPDIDIDFDDEGRQKVIDYVIDKYGSNQVAQIITYGTMAGKSSIR
;
A
#
# COMPACT_ATOMS: atom_id res chain seq x y z
N MET A 1 28.98 26.16 33.15
CA MET A 1 29.40 24.85 32.61
C MET A 1 28.53 24.50 31.40
N PHE A 2 29.10 23.75 30.46
CA PHE A 2 28.42 23.27 29.24
C PHE A 2 28.06 21.81 29.43
N LEU A 3 26.77 21.47 29.33
CA LEU A 3 26.31 20.09 29.32
C LEU A 3 26.00 19.68 27.89
N ILE A 4 26.83 18.80 27.34
CA ILE A 4 26.64 18.19 26.03
C ILE A 4 25.99 16.83 26.27
N PHE A 5 24.85 16.55 25.65
CA PHE A 5 24.20 15.24 25.77
C PHE A 5 23.50 14.84 24.47
N ASP A 6 23.27 13.54 24.33
CA ASP A 6 22.61 12.93 23.18
C ASP A 6 21.81 11.70 23.64
N THR A 7 20.75 11.37 22.92
CA THR A 7 19.88 10.22 23.23
C THR A 7 19.65 9.32 22.02
N GLU A 8 19.73 8.00 22.26
CA GLU A 8 19.19 7.02 21.32
C GLU A 8 17.76 6.66 21.72
N THR A 9 16.89 6.44 20.74
CA THR A 9 15.46 6.30 20.99
C THR A 9 14.80 5.16 20.21
N THR A 10 13.60 4.77 20.62
CA THR A 10 12.78 3.76 19.94
C THR A 10 12.17 4.23 18.61
N GLY A 11 12.59 5.36 18.04
CA GLY A 11 12.12 5.83 16.73
C GLY A 11 11.95 7.34 16.64
N LEU A 12 10.98 7.79 15.83
CA LEU A 12 10.67 9.20 15.66
C LEU A 12 9.26 9.53 16.20
N PRO A 13 9.00 10.77 16.64
CA PRO A 13 7.69 11.17 17.12
C PRO A 13 6.66 11.16 15.99
N LYS A 14 5.39 10.88 16.34
CA LYS A 14 4.27 10.98 15.39
C LYS A 14 4.11 12.41 14.85
N SER A 15 4.41 13.40 15.69
CA SER A 15 4.43 14.82 15.39
C SER A 15 5.50 15.52 16.21
N TYR A 16 6.42 16.21 15.54
CA TYR A 16 7.44 17.06 16.18
C TYR A 16 6.85 18.30 16.89
N ARG A 17 5.55 18.58 16.71
CA ARG A 17 4.87 19.74 17.33
C ARG A 17 4.10 19.38 18.60
N ALA A 18 4.03 18.11 18.98
CA ALA A 18 3.27 17.71 20.16
C ALA A 18 3.99 18.19 21.44
N PRO A 19 3.25 18.58 22.49
CA PRO A 19 3.85 18.93 23.76
C PRO A 19 4.50 17.69 24.41
N ILE A 20 5.46 17.90 25.32
CA ILE A 20 6.12 16.81 26.08
C ILE A 20 5.14 16.02 26.99
N THR A 21 3.99 16.60 27.29
CA THR A 21 2.92 15.94 28.05
C THR A 21 2.19 14.88 27.23
N ASP A 22 2.29 14.92 25.90
CA ASP A 22 1.76 13.89 25.00
C ASP A 22 2.78 12.75 24.85
N VAL A 23 2.92 11.98 25.92
CA VAL A 23 3.95 10.93 26.02
C VAL A 23 3.79 9.79 25.01
N ASP A 24 2.60 9.62 24.43
CA ASP A 24 2.33 8.61 23.39
C ASP A 24 2.67 9.08 21.97
N ASN A 25 2.93 10.38 21.79
CA ASN A 25 3.47 10.94 20.57
C ASN A 25 4.98 10.71 20.44
N TRP A 26 5.70 10.84 21.56
CA TRP A 26 7.17 10.84 21.61
C TRP A 26 7.73 9.43 21.85
N PRO A 27 8.84 9.05 21.19
CA PRO A 27 9.48 7.76 21.41
C PRO A 27 10.10 7.65 22.82
N ARG A 28 10.57 6.46 23.17
CA ARG A 28 11.25 6.19 24.44
C ARG A 28 12.76 6.38 24.30
N ALA A 29 13.40 6.95 25.31
CA ALA A 29 14.86 6.95 25.42
C ALA A 29 15.36 5.55 25.73
N VAL A 30 16.40 5.13 25.03
CA VAL A 30 17.02 3.80 25.11
C VAL A 30 18.47 3.91 25.60
N GLN A 31 19.15 4.98 25.20
CA GLN A 31 20.47 5.34 25.71
C GLN A 31 20.48 6.85 25.96
N ILE A 32 21.22 7.26 26.97
CA ILE A 32 21.63 8.65 27.14
C ILE A 32 23.12 8.67 27.48
N ALA A 33 23.84 9.62 26.91
CA ALA A 33 25.19 9.95 27.33
C ALA A 33 25.32 11.45 27.52
N TRP A 34 26.23 11.87 28.38
CA TRP A 34 26.57 13.28 28.51
C TRP A 34 28.01 13.52 28.95
N GLN A 35 28.48 14.72 28.61
CA GLN A 35 29.72 15.30 29.09
C GLN A 35 29.43 16.69 29.66
N LEU A 36 29.96 16.96 30.86
CA LEU A 36 29.92 18.27 31.49
C LEU A 36 31.31 18.90 31.39
N HIS A 37 31.38 20.10 30.82
CA HIS A 37 32.64 20.83 30.63
C HIS A 37 32.63 22.19 31.34
N ASP A 38 33.80 22.61 31.82
CA ASP A 38 34.00 23.95 32.34
C ASP A 38 34.20 24.98 31.20
N THR A 39 34.31 26.25 31.56
CA THR A 39 34.44 27.39 30.64
C THR A 39 35.73 27.41 29.83
N ASP A 40 36.76 26.66 30.23
CA ASP A 40 37.98 26.47 29.45
C ASP A 40 37.93 25.25 28.51
N GLY A 41 36.83 24.50 28.52
CA GLY A 41 36.64 23.27 27.75
C GLY A 41 37.11 22.01 28.46
N SER A 42 37.62 22.10 29.69
CA SER A 42 38.04 20.93 30.47
C SER A 42 36.84 20.03 30.85
N LEU A 43 37.02 18.72 30.77
CA LEU A 43 36.01 17.73 31.16
C LEU A 43 35.88 17.66 32.69
N VAL A 44 34.66 17.85 33.19
CA VAL A 44 34.31 17.78 34.61
C VAL A 44 33.66 16.44 34.96
N GLU A 45 32.74 15.98 34.12
CA GLU A 45 31.98 14.74 34.33
C GLU A 45 31.67 14.10 32.98
N GLN A 46 31.71 12.77 32.91
CA GLN A 46 31.19 11.99 31.79
C GLN A 46 30.42 10.81 32.35
N LYS A 47 29.21 10.58 31.83
CA LYS A 47 28.37 9.43 32.17
C LYS A 47 27.60 8.96 30.94
N ASP A 48 27.25 7.69 30.93
CA ASP A 48 26.40 7.08 29.93
C ASP A 48 25.58 5.95 30.56
N PHE A 49 24.36 5.78 30.06
CA PHE A 49 23.42 4.79 30.55
C PHE A 49 22.66 4.16 29.39
N LEU A 50 22.53 2.84 29.43
CA LEU A 50 21.45 2.13 28.75
C LEU A 50 20.22 2.15 29.66
N ILE A 51 19.07 2.48 29.11
CA ILE A 51 17.80 2.53 29.82
C ILE A 51 17.10 1.18 29.63
N ARG A 52 16.76 0.53 30.74
CA ARG A 52 16.05 -0.73 30.73
C ARG A 52 14.61 -0.51 30.26
N PRO A 53 14.14 -1.25 29.25
CA PRO A 53 12.79 -1.08 28.75
C PRO A 53 11.79 -1.65 29.77
N ASP A 54 10.89 -0.80 30.28
CA ASP A 54 9.78 -1.20 31.13
C ASP A 54 8.44 -0.91 30.43
N GLY A 55 7.71 -1.97 30.09
CA GLY A 55 6.44 -1.89 29.36
C GLY A 55 6.55 -1.52 27.88
N PHE A 56 7.74 -1.62 27.27
CA PHE A 56 7.92 -1.41 25.83
C PHE A 56 9.04 -2.29 25.25
N ASN A 57 9.13 -2.36 23.93
CA ASN A 57 10.21 -3.02 23.20
C ASN A 57 10.90 -1.99 22.30
N ILE A 58 12.18 -2.19 22.03
CA ILE A 58 12.93 -1.39 21.07
C ILE A 58 12.64 -1.94 19.66
N PRO A 59 12.08 -1.14 18.75
CA PRO A 59 11.75 -1.59 17.40
C PRO A 59 13.00 -1.95 16.59
N TYR A 60 12.86 -2.93 15.70
CA TYR A 60 13.98 -3.44 14.89
C TYR A 60 14.63 -2.35 14.02
N GLU A 61 13.82 -1.45 13.45
CA GLU A 61 14.34 -0.36 12.61
C GLU A 61 15.19 0.64 13.41
N SER A 62 14.87 0.86 14.69
CA SER A 62 15.72 1.63 15.62
C SER A 62 16.99 0.86 15.97
N GLU A 63 16.88 -0.43 16.25
CA GLU A 63 18.03 -1.30 16.50
C GLU A 63 19.01 -1.34 15.30
N GLN A 64 18.53 -1.30 14.06
CA GLN A 64 19.41 -1.24 12.89
C GLN A 64 20.22 0.07 12.81
N ILE A 65 19.68 1.16 13.36
CA ILE A 65 20.34 2.45 13.44
C ILE A 65 21.42 2.40 14.54
N HIS A 66 21.00 2.28 15.81
CA HIS A 66 21.88 2.47 16.98
C HIS A 66 22.44 1.17 17.59
N GLY A 67 21.95 0.00 17.18
CA GLY A 67 22.47 -1.31 17.59
C GLY A 67 22.04 -1.82 18.96
N ILE A 68 21.05 -1.20 19.61
CA ILE A 68 20.60 -1.59 20.95
C ILE A 68 19.35 -2.44 20.82
N SER A 69 19.47 -3.74 21.08
CA SER A 69 18.33 -4.63 21.11
C SER A 69 17.56 -4.53 22.42
N THR A 70 16.29 -4.95 22.40
CA THR A 70 15.49 -5.08 23.63
C THR A 70 16.19 -6.00 24.64
N ASP A 71 16.77 -7.11 24.18
CA ASP A 71 17.49 -8.05 25.04
C ASP A 71 18.73 -7.43 25.68
N LEU A 72 19.50 -6.63 24.92
CA LEU A 72 20.66 -5.91 25.45
C LEU A 72 20.25 -4.91 26.52
N ALA A 73 19.27 -4.05 26.21
CA ALA A 73 18.79 -3.05 27.14
C ALA A 73 18.15 -3.68 28.40
N GLN A 74 17.51 -4.85 28.26
CA GLN A 74 16.98 -5.59 29.41
C GLN A 74 18.10 -6.18 30.30
N ALA A 75 19.16 -6.71 29.69
CA ALA A 75 20.24 -7.36 30.39
C ALA A 75 21.17 -6.38 31.13
N GLU A 76 21.42 -5.21 30.53
CA GLU A 76 22.45 -4.28 30.99
C GLU A 76 21.93 -2.89 31.35
N GLY A 77 20.67 -2.60 31.05
CA GLY A 77 20.07 -1.29 31.32
C GLY A 77 19.76 -1.06 32.80
N VAL A 78 19.81 0.21 33.19
CA VAL A 78 19.39 0.70 34.52
C VAL A 78 17.96 1.25 34.46
N SER A 79 17.35 1.49 35.61
CA SER A 79 15.97 2.02 35.64
C SER A 79 15.93 3.47 35.14
N LEU A 80 14.78 3.89 34.59
CA LEU A 80 14.60 5.26 34.11
C LEU A 80 14.76 6.28 35.24
N GLU A 81 14.29 5.94 36.44
CA GLU A 81 14.40 6.77 37.64
C GLU A 81 15.86 7.02 38.03
N GLU A 82 16.72 5.99 37.98
CA GLU A 82 18.16 6.13 38.25
C GLU A 82 18.84 7.05 37.24
N VAL A 83 18.49 6.91 35.96
CA VAL A 83 19.03 7.73 34.87
C VAL A 83 18.59 9.18 35.00
N CYS A 84 17.29 9.42 35.18
CA CYS A 84 16.73 10.76 35.37
C CYS A 84 17.30 11.46 36.60
N ALA A 85 17.51 10.75 37.71
CA ALA A 85 18.16 11.32 38.90
C ALA A 85 19.60 11.75 38.61
N ALA A 86 20.40 10.88 37.99
CA ALA A 86 21.78 11.19 37.63
C ALA A 86 21.89 12.35 36.63
N PHE A 87 20.96 12.42 35.67
CA PHE A 87 20.94 13.48 34.66
C PHE A 87 20.48 14.82 35.26
N ASN A 88 19.51 14.82 36.18
CA ASN A 88 19.10 16.03 36.91
C ASN A 88 20.25 16.66 37.70
N GLU A 89 21.12 15.84 38.32
CA GLU A 89 22.34 16.35 38.96
C GLU A 89 23.28 17.05 37.99
N ALA A 90 23.41 16.54 36.76
CA ALA A 90 24.21 17.16 35.71
C ALA A 90 23.57 18.48 35.22
N ILE A 91 22.24 18.50 35.01
CA ILE A 91 21.48 19.69 34.62
C ILE A 91 21.63 20.81 35.65
N ALA A 92 21.58 20.47 36.95
CA ALA A 92 21.73 21.46 38.03
C ALA A 92 23.11 22.15 38.03
N LYS A 93 24.17 21.46 37.60
CA LYS A 93 25.52 22.04 37.44
C LYS A 93 25.67 22.85 36.15
N ALA A 94 24.81 22.58 35.16
CA ALA A 94 24.90 23.16 33.83
C ALA A 94 24.38 24.61 33.79
N THR A 95 25.07 25.44 33.00
CA THR A 95 24.62 26.78 32.63
C THR A 95 23.98 26.76 31.24
N PHE A 96 24.58 26.00 30.32
CA PHE A 96 24.11 25.85 28.95
C PHE A 96 23.95 24.38 28.61
N ILE A 97 22.97 24.12 27.76
CA ILE A 97 22.76 22.84 27.11
C ILE A 97 23.30 22.93 25.69
N VAL A 98 24.07 21.94 25.27
CA VAL A 98 24.77 21.94 23.98
C VAL A 98 24.49 20.64 23.25
N GLY A 99 24.22 20.70 21.96
CA GLY A 99 24.05 19.49 21.16
C GLY A 99 23.97 19.76 19.67
N GLN A 100 23.72 18.72 18.89
CA GLN A 100 23.49 18.78 17.45
C GLN A 100 22.00 18.49 17.20
N ASN A 101 21.21 19.50 16.83
CA ASN A 101 19.75 19.38 16.69
C ASN A 101 19.06 18.94 18.01
N ILE A 102 19.49 19.56 19.12
CA ILE A 102 19.23 19.11 20.50
C ILE A 102 17.80 19.31 20.99
N ASP A 103 16.99 20.10 20.27
CA ASP A 103 15.56 20.24 20.57
C ASP A 103 14.85 18.87 20.59
N PHE A 104 15.33 17.92 19.77
CA PHE A 104 14.83 16.55 19.81
C PHE A 104 15.12 15.89 21.16
N ASP A 105 16.38 15.79 21.56
CA ASP A 105 16.83 15.14 22.79
C ASP A 105 16.27 15.79 24.06
N VAL A 106 16.13 17.12 24.07
CA VAL A 106 15.47 17.87 25.15
C VAL A 106 14.02 17.45 25.31
N ASN A 107 13.29 17.29 24.21
CA ASN A 107 11.90 16.83 24.27
C ASN A 107 11.81 15.36 24.69
N ILE A 108 12.72 14.50 24.23
CA ILE A 108 12.79 13.09 24.63
C ILE A 108 12.97 12.96 26.14
N MET A 109 14.02 13.58 26.69
CA MET A 109 14.26 13.53 28.12
C MET A 109 13.17 14.27 28.92
N GLY A 110 12.63 15.37 28.39
CA GLY A 110 11.47 16.05 28.96
C GLY A 110 10.25 15.12 29.09
N CYS A 111 9.99 14.28 28.09
CA CYS A 111 8.94 13.27 28.13
C CYS A 111 9.25 12.17 29.16
N GLU A 112 10.50 11.69 29.23
CA GLU A 112 10.87 10.66 30.23
C GLU A 112 10.73 11.19 31.66
N PHE A 113 11.14 12.42 31.94
CA PHE A 113 10.90 13.07 33.23
C PHE A 113 9.40 13.18 33.55
N PHE A 114 8.58 13.54 32.55
CA PHE A 114 7.13 13.62 32.71
C PHE A 114 6.50 12.24 32.98
N ARG A 115 7.00 11.16 32.36
CA ARG A 115 6.50 9.78 32.58
C ARG A 115 6.69 9.30 34.01
N ILE A 116 7.74 9.75 34.69
CA ILE A 116 8.04 9.38 36.08
C ILE A 116 7.65 10.45 37.10
N ASP A 117 6.96 11.52 36.67
CA ASP A 117 6.51 12.64 37.52
C ASP A 117 7.67 13.31 38.30
N VAL A 118 8.81 13.54 37.62
CA VAL A 118 10.00 14.18 38.20
C VAL A 118 10.22 15.57 37.60
N GLU A 119 10.27 16.59 38.47
CA GLU A 119 10.60 17.95 38.06
C GLU A 119 12.06 18.06 37.58
N ASN A 120 12.30 18.92 36.60
CA ASN A 120 13.62 19.19 36.04
C ASN A 120 13.70 20.63 35.50
N GLU A 121 14.92 21.13 35.32
CA GLU A 121 15.17 22.47 34.75
C GLU A 121 15.58 22.44 33.27
N LEU A 122 15.55 21.27 32.60
CA LEU A 122 16.17 21.05 31.29
C LEU A 122 15.70 22.06 30.23
N SER A 123 14.38 22.22 30.10
CA SER A 123 13.76 23.12 29.11
C SER A 123 13.93 24.60 29.41
N SER A 124 14.35 24.96 30.62
CA SER A 124 14.60 26.34 31.04
C SER A 124 16.03 26.80 30.78
N LYS A 125 16.97 25.87 30.55
CA LYS A 125 18.38 26.20 30.31
C LYS A 125 18.56 26.76 28.88
N PRO A 126 19.40 27.79 28.69
CA PRO A 126 19.75 28.26 27.35
C PRO A 126 20.44 27.18 26.51
N VAL A 127 19.99 27.03 25.26
CA VAL A 127 20.49 26.05 24.30
C VAL A 127 21.53 26.66 23.36
N LEU A 128 22.59 25.90 23.08
CA LEU A 128 23.64 26.17 22.11
C LEU A 128 23.72 25.00 21.11
N ASP A 129 23.10 25.16 19.94
CA ASP A 129 23.07 24.10 18.92
C ASP A 129 24.18 24.25 17.88
N THR A 130 24.84 23.16 17.50
CA THR A 130 25.84 23.09 16.41
C THR A 130 25.23 22.85 15.02
N CYS A 131 23.96 22.46 14.94
CA CYS A 131 23.16 22.34 13.72
C CYS A 131 22.45 23.67 13.41
N THR A 132 23.12 24.59 12.73
CA THR A 132 22.61 25.95 12.47
C THR A 132 22.79 26.36 11.02
N GLU A 133 22.16 27.46 10.61
CA GLU A 133 22.39 28.06 9.29
C GLU A 133 23.85 28.52 9.13
N ASP A 134 24.53 28.90 10.22
CA ASP A 134 25.96 29.27 10.20
C ASP A 134 26.83 28.05 9.86
N THR A 135 26.55 26.89 10.46
CA THR A 135 27.27 25.65 10.12
C THR A 135 26.86 25.10 8.75
N ALA A 136 25.63 25.34 8.28
CA ALA A 136 25.26 25.06 6.89
C ALA A 136 26.02 25.92 5.88
N GLN A 137 26.23 27.21 6.18
CA GLN A 137 27.03 28.10 5.35
C GLN A 137 28.52 27.73 5.38
N LEU A 138 29.01 27.24 6.52
CA LEU A 138 30.37 26.72 6.65
C LEU A 138 30.59 25.48 5.76
N CYS A 139 29.68 24.50 5.84
CA CYS A 139 29.81 23.24 5.10
C CYS A 139 29.41 23.32 3.62
N MET A 140 28.57 24.29 3.24
CA MET A 140 28.09 24.52 1.86
C MET A 140 27.48 23.29 1.15
N LEU A 141 26.76 22.46 1.90
CA LEU A 141 26.22 21.19 1.39
C LEU A 141 24.99 21.42 0.48
N PRO A 142 24.88 20.72 -0.67
CA PRO A 142 23.78 20.92 -1.61
C PRO A 142 22.46 20.24 -1.18
N GLY A 143 21.33 20.87 -1.53
CA GLY A 143 19.99 20.31 -1.34
C GLY A 143 19.25 20.75 -0.08
N GLY A 144 19.59 21.94 0.46
CA GLY A 144 18.79 22.57 1.51
C GLY A 144 17.44 23.08 0.98
N ARG A 145 16.47 23.19 1.89
CA ARG A 145 15.11 23.65 1.55
C ARG A 145 15.14 25.11 1.09
N GLY A 146 14.34 25.43 0.07
CA GLY A 146 14.20 26.81 -0.42
C GLY A 146 15.46 27.38 -1.09
N GLY A 147 16.34 26.52 -1.62
CA GLY A 147 17.58 26.93 -2.30
C GLY A 147 18.74 27.29 -1.36
N ARG A 148 18.61 27.02 -0.06
CA ARG A 148 19.68 27.19 0.93
C ARG A 148 20.64 25.99 0.94
N TYR A 149 21.74 26.12 1.68
CA TYR A 149 22.59 24.97 2.01
C TYR A 149 21.87 24.01 2.96
N LYS A 150 22.18 22.72 2.85
CA LYS A 150 21.67 21.68 3.74
C LYS A 150 22.33 21.85 5.11
N LEU A 151 21.53 21.78 6.19
CA LEU A 151 22.06 21.65 7.55
C LEU A 151 22.92 20.38 7.63
N PRO A 152 24.17 20.46 8.12
CA PRO A 152 25.07 19.31 8.15
C PRO A 152 24.61 18.31 9.20
N THR A 153 24.72 17.01 8.91
CA THR A 153 24.71 15.98 9.95
C THR A 153 25.95 16.13 10.84
N LEU A 154 25.94 15.52 12.04
CA LEU A 154 27.09 15.56 12.93
C LEU A 154 28.36 15.01 12.23
N THR A 155 28.22 13.93 11.47
CA THR A 155 29.33 13.33 10.71
C THR A 155 29.84 14.27 9.61
N GLU A 156 28.94 14.96 8.89
CA GLU A 156 29.31 15.92 7.86
C GLU A 156 30.04 17.13 8.47
N LEU A 157 29.57 17.64 9.61
CA LEU A 157 30.21 18.74 10.34
C LEU A 157 31.59 18.32 10.88
N HIS A 158 31.68 17.14 11.49
CA HIS A 158 32.94 16.61 12.00
C HIS A 158 33.96 16.37 10.87
N GLN A 159 33.51 15.81 9.73
CA GLN A 159 34.34 15.65 8.54
C GLN A 159 34.84 17.01 8.01
N HIS A 160 34.00 18.05 8.03
CA HIS A 160 34.41 19.39 7.60
C HIS A 160 35.47 20.00 8.52
N LEU A 161 35.29 19.91 9.84
CA LEU A 161 36.18 20.53 10.82
C LEU A 161 37.51 19.79 10.99
N PHE A 162 37.52 18.46 10.84
CA PHE A 162 38.68 17.62 11.16
C PHE A 162 39.23 16.81 9.99
N ASN A 163 38.65 16.93 8.79
CA ASN A 163 38.96 16.09 7.62
C ASN A 163 38.83 14.57 7.90
N GLN A 164 37.99 14.20 8.86
CA GLN A 164 37.80 12.83 9.30
C GLN A 164 36.35 12.64 9.78
N ALA A 165 35.68 11.55 9.38
CA ALA A 165 34.42 11.11 9.97
C ALA A 165 34.70 10.40 11.30
N PHE A 166 33.78 10.46 12.25
CA PHE A 166 33.91 9.72 13.50
C PHE A 166 33.25 8.34 13.37
N ASP A 167 33.77 7.37 14.12
CA ASP A 167 33.29 5.99 14.14
C ASP A 167 32.04 5.85 15.04
N GLU A 168 31.21 4.82 14.81
CA GLU A 168 30.03 4.50 15.64
C GLU A 168 28.98 5.63 15.77
N ALA A 169 28.72 6.38 14.69
CA ALA A 169 27.58 7.31 14.65
C ALA A 169 26.26 6.59 14.97
N HIS A 170 25.35 7.27 15.68
CA HIS A 170 24.16 6.69 16.32
C HIS A 170 24.52 5.80 17.51
N ASN A 171 25.42 6.32 18.33
CA ASN A 171 25.71 5.85 19.67
C ASN A 171 25.90 7.09 20.51
N ALA A 172 25.01 7.30 21.50
CA ALA A 172 24.99 8.53 22.29
C ALA A 172 26.38 8.90 22.84
N THR A 173 27.23 7.93 23.20
CA THR A 173 28.59 8.23 23.70
C THR A 173 29.52 8.80 22.62
N ALA A 174 29.44 8.27 21.40
CA ALA A 174 30.23 8.72 20.25
C ALA A 174 29.72 10.06 19.74
N ASP A 175 28.40 10.22 19.68
CA ASP A 175 27.74 11.44 19.24
C ASP A 175 27.99 12.60 20.22
N VAL A 176 27.97 12.36 21.54
CA VAL A 176 28.37 13.37 22.53
C VAL A 176 29.83 13.76 22.36
N GLU A 177 30.77 12.81 22.20
CA GLU A 177 32.18 13.15 22.02
C GLU A 177 32.41 13.95 20.73
N ALA A 178 31.80 13.54 19.62
CA ALA A 178 31.89 14.25 18.35
C ALA A 178 31.26 15.65 18.43
N THR A 179 30.12 15.78 19.10
CA THR A 179 29.42 17.06 19.29
C THR A 179 30.21 18.00 20.19
N THR A 180 30.71 17.53 21.32
CA THR A 180 31.62 18.29 22.20
C THR A 180 32.80 18.83 21.41
N ARG A 181 33.43 17.97 20.61
CA ARG A 181 34.60 18.34 19.80
C ARG A 181 34.26 19.38 18.74
N CYS A 182 33.16 19.20 18.01
CA CYS A 182 32.70 20.15 16.99
C CYS A 182 32.35 21.50 17.62
N PHE A 183 31.60 21.52 18.72
CA PHE A 183 31.21 22.74 19.43
C PHE A 183 32.41 23.60 19.83
N PHE A 184 33.37 23.00 20.55
CA PHE A 184 34.56 23.72 20.98
C PHE A 184 35.47 24.13 19.82
N GLU A 185 35.54 23.34 18.75
CA GLU A 185 36.31 23.69 17.55
C GLU A 185 35.68 24.87 16.79
N LEU A 186 34.35 24.93 16.70
CA LEU A 186 33.65 26.07 16.12
C LEU A 186 33.90 27.35 16.94
N ILE A 187 33.90 27.26 18.28
CA ILE A 187 34.29 28.38 19.16
C ILE A 187 35.74 28.81 18.91
N ARG A 188 36.66 27.83 18.79
CA ARG A 188 38.09 28.07 18.55
C ARG A 188 38.35 28.78 17.22
N GLN A 189 37.69 28.33 16.15
CA GLN A 189 37.81 28.92 14.80
C GLN A 189 37.02 30.24 14.64
N GLY A 190 36.14 30.57 15.59
CA GLY A 190 35.31 31.77 15.54
C GLY A 190 34.09 31.65 14.62
N HIS A 191 33.62 30.42 14.41
CA HIS A 191 32.41 30.08 13.67
C HIS A 191 31.21 29.79 14.59
N PHE A 192 31.29 30.17 15.88
CA PHE A 192 30.22 29.99 16.86
C PHE A 192 30.10 31.23 17.74
N GLU A 193 29.28 32.20 17.34
CA GLU A 193 29.02 33.43 18.10
C GLU A 193 27.51 33.70 18.18
N GLN A 194 26.79 32.81 18.87
CA GLN A 194 25.39 33.06 19.21
C GLN A 194 25.31 34.15 20.29
N LYS A 195 24.41 35.14 20.11
CA LYS A 195 24.20 36.22 21.08
C LYS A 195 23.45 35.71 22.31
N HIS A 196 24.15 35.12 23.27
CA HIS A 196 23.63 34.82 24.59
C HIS A 196 24.15 35.83 25.62
N PRO A 197 23.30 36.41 26.50
CA PRO A 197 23.71 37.40 27.50
C PRO A 197 24.85 36.91 28.41
N ASP A 198 24.89 35.59 28.67
CA ASP A 198 25.80 34.95 29.60
C ASP A 198 27.13 34.50 28.93
N LEU A 199 27.21 34.47 27.59
CA LEU A 199 28.46 34.27 26.84
C LEU A 199 28.94 35.62 26.30
N ASN A 200 29.67 36.36 27.13
CA ASN A 200 30.24 37.64 26.72
C ASN A 200 31.52 37.46 25.86
N GLN A 201 31.97 38.53 25.20
CA GLN A 201 33.18 38.47 24.36
C GLN A 201 34.44 38.02 25.11
N ASN A 202 34.52 38.23 26.43
CA ASN A 202 35.68 37.80 27.21
C ASN A 202 35.76 36.27 27.29
N PHE A 203 34.63 35.56 27.31
CA PHE A 203 34.61 34.09 27.26
C PHE A 203 35.31 33.57 25.98
N TYR A 204 34.86 34.03 24.82
CA TYR A 204 35.40 33.58 23.53
C TYR A 204 36.90 33.89 23.39
N GLN A 205 37.32 35.08 23.83
CA GLN A 205 38.73 35.46 23.82
C GLN A 205 39.58 34.59 24.76
N ASN A 206 39.10 34.35 25.98
CA ASN A 206 39.80 33.51 26.94
C ASN A 206 39.88 32.06 26.45
N PHE A 207 38.79 31.50 25.93
CA PHE A 207 38.75 30.14 25.40
C PHE A 207 39.77 29.94 24.26
N ARG A 208 39.81 30.87 23.29
CA ARG A 208 40.78 30.82 22.17
C ARG A 208 42.23 31.02 22.61
N THR A 209 42.46 31.70 23.74
CA THR A 209 43.81 31.88 24.32
C THR A 209 44.29 30.61 25.01
N ILE A 210 43.37 29.87 25.65
CA ILE A 210 43.67 28.60 26.32
C ILE A 210 43.83 27.45 25.32
N ASN A 211 42.95 27.40 24.31
CA ASN A 211 42.87 26.31 23.33
C ASN A 211 43.44 26.74 21.97
N THR A 212 44.77 26.72 21.84
CA THR A 212 45.46 27.14 20.59
C THR A 212 45.51 26.06 19.52
N ASP A 213 45.58 24.79 19.93
CA ASP A 213 45.62 23.64 19.04
C ASP A 213 44.19 23.17 18.66
N VAL A 214 44.09 22.37 17.60
CA VAL A 214 42.83 21.72 17.21
C VAL A 214 42.27 20.92 18.38
N ILE A 215 40.98 21.07 18.67
CA ILE A 215 40.33 20.36 19.78
C ILE A 215 40.43 18.85 19.55
N LYS A 216 40.96 18.15 20.56
CA LYS A 216 41.11 16.68 20.57
C LYS A 216 39.91 16.05 21.24
N GLY A 217 39.53 14.86 20.78
CA GLY A 217 38.62 14.00 21.53
C GLY A 217 39.25 13.58 22.86
N ILE A 218 38.40 13.22 23.83
CA ILE A 218 38.83 12.69 25.13
C ILE A 218 39.28 11.23 25.02
N GLY A 219 39.04 10.58 23.88
CA GLY A 219 39.57 9.26 23.55
C GLY A 219 38.79 8.13 24.22
N LEU A 220 37.46 8.28 24.35
CA LEU A 220 36.63 7.19 24.85
C LEU A 220 36.68 6.02 23.86
N LYS A 221 36.65 4.80 24.42
CA LYS A 221 36.40 3.60 23.61
C LYS A 221 34.91 3.35 23.59
N HIS A 222 34.27 3.72 22.48
CA HIS A 222 32.86 3.44 22.27
C HIS A 222 32.63 1.94 22.10
N ARG A 223 31.58 1.45 22.74
CA ARG A 223 31.17 0.06 22.62
C ARG A 223 30.42 -0.14 21.30
N ASN A 224 30.76 -1.20 20.57
CA ASN A 224 29.98 -1.62 19.42
C ASN A 224 28.70 -2.33 19.91
N LEU A 225 27.60 -1.57 19.95
CA LEU A 225 26.31 -2.05 20.47
C LEU A 225 25.71 -3.11 19.53
N LYS A 226 25.86 -2.93 18.21
CA LYS A 226 25.41 -3.89 17.18
C LYS A 226 26.01 -5.28 17.38
N GLU A 227 27.33 -5.35 17.54
CA GLU A 227 28.02 -6.63 17.77
C GLU A 227 27.57 -7.27 19.08
N THR A 228 27.35 -6.45 20.13
CA THR A 228 26.92 -7.00 21.41
C THR A 228 25.50 -7.56 21.36
N SER A 229 24.56 -6.83 20.74
CA SER A 229 23.19 -7.29 20.51
C SER A 229 23.17 -8.59 19.71
N LEU A 230 23.98 -8.70 18.66
CA LEU A 230 24.10 -9.91 17.84
C LEU A 230 24.65 -11.11 18.63
N ARG A 231 25.61 -10.88 19.53
CA ARG A 231 26.15 -11.95 20.40
C ARG A 231 25.08 -12.49 21.36
N LEU A 232 24.25 -11.62 21.92
CA LEU A 232 23.14 -12.02 22.80
C LEU A 232 22.08 -12.82 22.02
N LEU A 233 21.73 -12.38 20.80
CA LEU A 233 20.78 -13.07 19.94
C LEU A 233 21.26 -14.49 19.62
N LYS A 234 22.52 -14.65 19.17
CA LYS A 234 23.11 -15.98 18.90
C LYS A 234 23.19 -16.88 20.12
N ALA A 235 23.34 -16.33 21.33
CA ALA A 235 23.36 -17.11 22.55
C ALA A 235 21.97 -17.70 22.89
N GLN A 236 20.89 -17.03 22.44
CA GLN A 236 19.50 -17.46 22.65
C GLN A 236 19.00 -18.44 21.57
N GLU A 237 19.61 -18.51 20.39
CA GLU A 237 19.18 -19.37 19.27
C GLU A 237 19.51 -20.88 19.42
N ASN A 238 20.22 -21.28 20.49
CA ASN A 238 20.62 -22.68 20.74
C ASN A 238 19.46 -23.64 21.11
N ASP A 239 18.19 -23.26 20.87
CA ASP A 239 16.99 -24.02 21.22
C ASP A 239 16.13 -24.34 19.96
N THR A 240 16.80 -24.68 18.85
CA THR A 240 16.14 -25.14 17.61
C THR A 240 15.59 -26.56 17.78
N PRO A 241 14.39 -26.89 17.25
CA PRO A 241 13.89 -28.26 17.23
C PRO A 241 14.91 -29.23 16.61
N SER A 242 15.04 -30.44 17.15
CA SER A 242 15.96 -31.44 16.62
C SER A 242 15.56 -31.84 15.19
N ASP A 243 16.52 -32.10 14.29
CA ASP A 243 16.32 -32.52 12.88
C ASP A 243 15.25 -33.60 12.69
N LYS A 244 15.05 -34.47 13.68
CA LYS A 244 14.08 -35.57 13.66
C LYS A 244 12.61 -35.13 13.72
N GLN A 245 12.30 -34.02 14.39
CA GLN A 245 10.93 -33.49 14.45
C GLN A 245 10.50 -32.85 13.12
N THR A 246 11.45 -32.25 12.41
CA THR A 246 11.24 -31.59 11.12
C THR A 246 10.94 -32.60 10.01
N GLU A 247 11.59 -33.77 10.02
CA GLU A 247 11.30 -34.87 9.08
C GLU A 247 9.88 -35.43 9.27
N ASP A 248 9.47 -35.71 10.51
CA ASP A 248 8.12 -36.23 10.83
C ASP A 248 7.01 -35.24 10.42
N HIS A 249 7.22 -33.93 10.63
CA HIS A 249 6.26 -32.89 10.22
C HIS A 249 6.16 -32.75 8.70
N PHE A 250 7.30 -32.81 7.99
CA PHE A 250 7.28 -32.73 6.54
C PHE A 250 6.49 -33.89 5.91
N ASP A 251 6.59 -35.09 6.46
CA ASP A 251 5.79 -36.24 6.04
C ASP A 251 4.29 -36.01 6.26
N ALA A 252 3.89 -35.40 7.38
CA ALA A 252 2.50 -35.03 7.63
C ALA A 252 1.97 -33.96 6.66
N LEU A 253 2.84 -33.09 6.14
CA LEU A 253 2.47 -32.04 5.20
C LEU A 253 2.30 -32.54 3.76
N LYS A 254 2.92 -33.67 3.36
CA LYS A 254 3.00 -34.10 1.94
C LYS A 254 1.66 -34.13 1.23
N ASP A 255 0.63 -34.67 1.89
CA ASP A 255 -0.69 -34.90 1.29
C ASP A 255 -1.66 -33.72 1.49
N LEU A 256 -1.30 -32.70 2.28
CA LEU A 256 -2.16 -31.55 2.49
C LEU A 256 -2.33 -30.72 1.20
N PRO A 257 -3.56 -30.25 0.90
CA PRO A 257 -3.79 -29.28 -0.16
C PRO A 257 -2.97 -28.00 0.06
N PHE A 258 -2.45 -27.43 -1.02
CA PHE A 258 -1.72 -26.16 -0.95
C PHE A 258 -1.99 -25.32 -2.19
N GLY A 259 -1.84 -24.01 -2.02
CA GLY A 259 -1.95 -23.02 -3.06
C GLY A 259 -1.59 -21.64 -2.54
N HIS A 260 -1.11 -20.77 -3.42
CA HIS A 260 -0.72 -19.41 -3.01
C HIS A 260 -1.94 -18.50 -2.87
N LEU A 261 -2.02 -17.80 -1.73
CA LEU A 261 -3.11 -16.90 -1.38
C LEU A 261 -2.78 -15.41 -1.53
N HIS A 262 -1.50 -15.08 -1.76
CA HIS A 262 -1.00 -13.72 -1.89
C HIS A 262 -0.11 -13.65 -3.14
N ASN A 263 -0.71 -13.22 -4.26
CA ASN A 263 -0.03 -13.14 -5.55
C ASN A 263 -0.44 -11.88 -6.29
N HIS A 264 0.53 -11.30 -6.99
CA HIS A 264 0.34 -10.16 -7.86
C HIS A 264 0.40 -10.60 -9.32
N SER A 265 -0.42 -9.95 -10.13
CA SER A 265 -0.37 -10.04 -11.58
C SER A 265 0.10 -8.72 -12.19
N GLN A 266 0.24 -8.66 -13.51
CA GLN A 266 0.54 -7.45 -14.28
C GLN A 266 -0.45 -6.30 -14.03
N PHE A 267 -1.62 -6.57 -13.43
CA PHE A 267 -2.56 -5.55 -12.98
C PHE A 267 -2.17 -4.88 -11.65
N SER A 268 -1.20 -5.44 -10.93
CA SER A 268 -0.29 -4.69 -10.07
C SER A 268 0.70 -3.92 -10.94
N ILE A 269 0.19 -2.82 -11.51
CA ILE A 269 0.79 -2.08 -12.63
C ILE A 269 2.27 -1.78 -12.39
N LEU A 270 3.12 -2.23 -13.32
CA LEU A 270 4.57 -2.05 -13.32
C LEU A 270 5.28 -2.60 -12.06
N GLN A 271 4.72 -3.63 -11.40
CA GLN A 271 5.35 -4.26 -10.23
C GLN A 271 5.46 -5.78 -10.35
N SER A 272 4.58 -6.42 -11.11
CA SER A 272 4.58 -7.87 -11.33
C SER A 272 4.65 -8.20 -12.82
N THR A 273 5.31 -9.32 -13.14
CA THR A 273 5.44 -9.86 -14.50
C THR A 273 4.42 -10.99 -14.79
N LEU A 274 3.70 -11.46 -13.78
CA LEU A 274 2.75 -12.57 -13.90
C LEU A 274 1.47 -12.13 -14.61
N SER A 275 1.02 -12.84 -15.64
CA SER A 275 -0.35 -12.67 -16.14
C SER A 275 -1.32 -13.56 -15.36
N PRO A 276 -2.63 -13.21 -15.25
CA PRO A 276 -3.62 -14.10 -14.64
C PRO A 276 -3.63 -15.50 -15.24
N LYS A 277 -3.47 -15.60 -16.56
CA LYS A 277 -3.33 -16.88 -17.27
C LYS A 277 -2.12 -17.67 -16.81
N ARG A 278 -0.95 -17.02 -16.71
CA ARG A 278 0.29 -17.68 -16.28
C ARG A 278 0.19 -18.16 -14.83
N LEU A 279 -0.45 -17.37 -13.96
CA LEU A 279 -0.71 -17.74 -12.58
C LEU A 279 -1.53 -19.04 -12.48
N VAL A 280 -2.62 -19.16 -13.23
CA VAL A 280 -3.44 -20.39 -13.31
C VAL A 280 -2.64 -21.57 -13.85
N GLN A 281 -1.84 -21.36 -14.90
CA GLN A 281 -0.98 -22.41 -15.47
C GLN A 281 0.08 -22.93 -14.48
N LEU A 282 0.68 -22.05 -13.68
CA LEU A 282 1.67 -22.44 -12.67
C LEU A 282 1.02 -23.28 -11.57
N ALA A 283 -0.12 -22.84 -11.05
CA ALA A 283 -0.90 -23.58 -10.06
C ALA A 283 -1.30 -24.98 -10.59
N SER A 284 -1.81 -25.05 -11.83
CA SER A 284 -2.15 -26.30 -12.50
C SER A 284 -0.94 -27.24 -12.67
N THR A 285 0.17 -26.72 -13.20
CA THR A 285 1.38 -27.53 -13.44
C THR A 285 1.94 -28.10 -12.14
N GLN A 286 1.81 -27.36 -11.05
CA GLN A 286 2.23 -27.77 -9.71
C GLN A 286 1.14 -28.56 -8.96
N LYS A 287 0.00 -28.86 -9.59
CA LYS A 287 -1.15 -29.57 -9.00
C LYS A 287 -1.63 -28.94 -7.69
N MET A 288 -1.65 -27.62 -7.60
CA MET A 288 -2.23 -26.89 -6.48
C MET A 288 -3.76 -26.96 -6.55
N GLN A 289 -4.41 -26.94 -5.39
CA GLN A 289 -5.87 -27.04 -5.30
C GLN A 289 -6.55 -25.67 -5.24
N ILE A 290 -5.81 -24.63 -4.85
CA ILE A 290 -6.30 -23.26 -4.71
C ILE A 290 -5.26 -22.28 -5.27
N VAL A 291 -5.72 -21.14 -5.79
CA VAL A 291 -4.84 -20.01 -6.11
C VAL A 291 -5.63 -18.71 -6.00
N ALA A 292 -5.03 -17.68 -5.43
CA ALA A 292 -5.65 -16.36 -5.29
C ALA A 292 -4.98 -15.31 -6.17
N LEU A 293 -5.79 -14.36 -6.67
CA LEU A 293 -5.31 -13.12 -7.29
C LEU A 293 -5.55 -11.96 -6.32
N THR A 294 -4.48 -11.30 -5.84
CA THR A 294 -4.54 -10.25 -4.82
C THR A 294 -3.78 -9.00 -5.26
N ASP A 295 -4.17 -8.43 -6.40
CA ASP A 295 -3.51 -7.26 -6.96
C ASP A 295 -3.59 -6.01 -6.05
N HIS A 296 -2.60 -5.12 -6.23
CA HIS A 296 -2.45 -3.88 -5.46
C HIS A 296 -3.61 -2.90 -5.70
N GLY A 297 -4.48 -2.76 -4.71
CA GLY A 297 -5.53 -1.73 -4.66
C GLY A 297 -6.64 -1.86 -5.70
N ASN A 298 -6.64 -2.90 -6.54
CA ASN A 298 -7.54 -3.03 -7.67
C ASN A 298 -7.95 -4.49 -7.96
N MET A 299 -8.99 -4.65 -8.78
CA MET A 299 -9.49 -5.95 -9.26
C MET A 299 -9.56 -6.00 -10.80
N MET A 300 -8.66 -5.30 -11.50
CA MET A 300 -8.69 -5.16 -12.96
C MET A 300 -8.55 -6.51 -13.68
N GLY A 301 -7.79 -7.45 -13.11
CA GLY A 301 -7.58 -8.79 -13.65
C GLY A 301 -8.65 -9.83 -13.28
N ALA A 302 -9.66 -9.46 -12.48
CA ALA A 302 -10.59 -10.42 -11.89
C ALA A 302 -11.36 -11.26 -12.92
N PHE A 303 -11.88 -10.61 -13.97
CA PHE A 303 -12.65 -11.31 -15.00
C PHE A 303 -11.79 -12.30 -15.79
N THR A 304 -10.62 -11.86 -16.26
CA THR A 304 -9.65 -12.71 -16.97
C THR A 304 -9.21 -13.89 -16.10
N PHE A 305 -8.94 -13.66 -14.82
CA PHE A 305 -8.56 -14.72 -13.89
C PHE A 305 -9.64 -15.78 -13.73
N MET A 306 -10.89 -15.39 -13.46
CA MET A 306 -11.98 -16.35 -13.27
C MET A 306 -12.34 -17.09 -14.54
N ASP A 307 -12.21 -16.47 -15.71
CA ASP A 307 -12.39 -17.15 -17.00
C ASP A 307 -11.30 -18.20 -17.24
N GLU A 308 -10.04 -17.92 -16.90
CA GLU A 308 -8.95 -18.90 -17.01
C GLU A 308 -9.12 -20.05 -16.00
N ILE A 309 -9.60 -19.78 -14.78
CA ILE A 309 -9.97 -20.84 -13.80
C ILE A 309 -11.09 -21.73 -14.36
N LYS A 310 -12.13 -21.12 -14.95
CA LYS A 310 -13.22 -21.86 -15.57
C LYS A 310 -12.71 -22.74 -16.70
N LEU A 311 -11.91 -22.18 -17.62
CA LEU A 311 -11.34 -22.90 -18.75
C LEU A 311 -10.43 -24.05 -18.28
N HIS A 312 -9.64 -23.84 -17.23
CA HIS A 312 -8.85 -24.91 -16.62
C HIS A 312 -9.74 -26.05 -16.13
N ASN A 313 -10.79 -25.74 -15.35
CA ASN A 313 -11.69 -26.74 -14.79
C ASN A 313 -12.50 -27.50 -15.85
N GLU A 314 -12.84 -26.87 -16.97
CA GLU A 314 -13.48 -27.53 -18.11
C GLU A 314 -12.52 -28.51 -18.82
N ASN A 315 -11.24 -28.15 -18.93
CA ASN A 315 -10.22 -29.00 -19.57
C ASN A 315 -9.66 -30.09 -18.65
N HIS A 316 -9.73 -29.89 -17.32
CA HIS A 316 -9.18 -30.77 -16.30
C HIS A 316 -10.21 -31.11 -15.20
N PRO A 317 -11.32 -31.79 -15.54
CA PRO A 317 -12.41 -32.06 -14.61
C PRO A 317 -11.99 -32.92 -13.40
N ASP A 318 -10.95 -33.75 -13.55
CA ASP A 318 -10.43 -34.62 -12.48
C ASP A 318 -9.44 -33.89 -11.54
N GLU A 319 -8.95 -32.70 -11.92
CA GLU A 319 -8.00 -31.89 -11.14
C GLU A 319 -8.50 -30.43 -11.07
N PRO A 320 -9.66 -30.17 -10.44
CA PRO A 320 -10.21 -28.83 -10.37
C PRO A 320 -9.36 -27.90 -9.51
N LEU A 321 -9.27 -26.65 -9.94
CA LEU A 321 -8.58 -25.56 -9.28
C LEU A 321 -9.61 -24.56 -8.72
N LEU A 322 -9.47 -24.23 -7.44
CA LEU A 322 -10.25 -23.21 -6.76
C LEU A 322 -9.62 -21.84 -6.97
N GLY A 323 -10.30 -20.96 -7.71
CA GLY A 323 -9.86 -19.59 -7.96
C GLY A 323 -10.43 -18.65 -6.91
N VAL A 324 -9.57 -17.93 -6.19
CA VAL A 324 -9.99 -16.95 -5.18
C VAL A 324 -9.68 -15.55 -5.66
N LEU A 325 -10.69 -14.69 -5.73
CA LEU A 325 -10.48 -13.27 -5.96
C LEU A 325 -10.19 -12.56 -4.65
N GLY A 326 -9.14 -11.76 -4.64
CA GLY A 326 -8.77 -10.91 -3.54
C GLY A 326 -8.19 -9.58 -3.99
N CYS A 327 -7.68 -8.82 -3.04
CA CYS A 327 -7.03 -7.53 -3.28
C CYS A 327 -6.17 -7.17 -2.07
N GLU A 328 -4.98 -6.64 -2.31
CA GLU A 328 -4.16 -5.98 -1.28
C GLU A 328 -4.58 -4.52 -1.17
N LEU A 329 -5.22 -4.14 -0.06
CA LEU A 329 -5.78 -2.81 0.16
C LEU A 329 -5.00 -2.09 1.26
N ASN A 330 -4.72 -0.80 0.99
CA ASN A 330 -4.05 0.07 1.94
C ASN A 330 -5.07 0.66 2.93
N VAL A 331 -4.92 0.34 4.22
CA VAL A 331 -5.82 0.77 5.29
C VAL A 331 -5.17 1.91 6.09
N VAL A 332 -5.83 3.07 6.12
CA VAL A 332 -5.44 4.24 6.91
C VAL A 332 -6.44 4.50 8.04
N GLU A 333 -6.07 5.39 8.96
CA GLU A 333 -6.97 5.85 10.03
C GLU A 333 -8.13 6.70 9.48
N ASN A 334 -7.84 7.58 8.52
CA ASN A 334 -8.84 8.43 7.87
C ASN A 334 -8.53 8.59 6.39
N ARG A 335 -9.41 8.07 5.52
CA ARG A 335 -9.23 8.10 4.06
C ARG A 335 -9.22 9.50 3.45
N PHE A 336 -9.81 10.48 4.13
CA PHE A 336 -9.90 11.88 3.69
C PHE A 336 -8.70 12.74 4.09
N GLU A 337 -7.83 12.25 4.98
CA GLU A 337 -6.66 12.98 5.44
C GLU A 337 -5.58 13.05 4.34
N LYS A 338 -5.13 14.29 4.05
CA LYS A 338 -4.16 14.62 2.98
C LYS A 338 -3.13 15.69 3.39
N THR A 339 -3.11 16.11 4.66
CA THR A 339 -2.14 17.09 5.20
C THR A 339 -0.76 16.49 5.43
N ARG A 340 -0.69 15.18 5.65
CA ARG A 340 0.55 14.42 5.76
C ARG A 340 0.55 13.26 4.77
N LYS A 341 1.76 12.89 4.34
CA LYS A 341 1.97 11.71 3.51
C LYS A 341 1.72 10.46 4.35
N ASP A 342 0.69 9.71 3.98
CA ASP A 342 0.28 8.49 4.67
C ASP A 342 -0.18 7.46 3.63
N TYR A 343 0.55 6.35 3.56
CA TYR A 343 0.23 5.23 2.67
C TYR A 343 -0.63 4.17 3.36
N GLY A 344 -0.79 4.22 4.68
CA GLY A 344 -1.50 3.19 5.44
C GLY A 344 -0.75 1.85 5.47
N TYR A 345 -1.53 0.81 5.77
CA TYR A 345 -1.03 -0.55 5.93
C TYR A 345 -1.63 -1.49 4.89
N ALA A 346 -0.78 -2.30 4.27
CA ALA A 346 -1.17 -3.24 3.23
C ALA A 346 -1.81 -4.51 3.81
N MET A 347 -3.12 -4.65 3.68
CA MET A 347 -3.88 -5.78 4.19
C MET A 347 -4.45 -6.60 3.03
N VAL A 348 -4.43 -7.93 3.13
CA VAL A 348 -4.91 -8.81 2.06
C VAL A 348 -6.34 -9.24 2.35
N PHE A 349 -7.24 -8.98 1.41
CA PHE A 349 -8.64 -9.39 1.50
C PHE A 349 -8.94 -10.46 0.45
N LEU A 350 -9.63 -11.53 0.85
CA LEU A 350 -10.04 -12.63 -0.02
C LEU A 350 -11.56 -12.76 0.01
N ALA A 351 -12.19 -12.84 -1.15
CA ALA A 351 -13.63 -13.04 -1.27
C ALA A 351 -13.99 -14.52 -1.12
N LYS A 352 -14.80 -14.85 -0.11
CA LYS A 352 -15.25 -16.23 0.13
C LYS A 352 -16.20 -16.72 -0.97
N ASN A 353 -17.00 -15.80 -1.50
CA ASN A 353 -18.07 -16.09 -2.44
C ASN A 353 -18.38 -14.84 -3.29
N LYS A 354 -19.39 -14.93 -4.17
CA LYS A 354 -19.80 -13.82 -5.05
C LYS A 354 -20.25 -12.56 -4.29
N ARG A 355 -20.80 -12.70 -3.08
CA ARG A 355 -21.16 -11.54 -2.24
C ARG A 355 -19.91 -10.85 -1.70
N GLY A 356 -18.94 -11.62 -1.21
CA GLY A 356 -17.62 -11.12 -0.81
C GLY A 356 -16.92 -10.37 -1.96
N TYR A 357 -16.99 -10.89 -3.18
CA TYR A 357 -16.47 -10.19 -4.36
C TYR A 357 -17.12 -8.81 -4.56
N HIS A 358 -18.43 -8.70 -4.36
CA HIS A 358 -19.12 -7.41 -4.46
C HIS A 358 -18.71 -6.43 -3.35
N ASN A 359 -18.54 -6.92 -2.11
CA ASN A 359 -18.01 -6.11 -1.01
C ASN A 359 -16.61 -5.59 -1.33
N LEU A 360 -15.72 -6.48 -1.82
CA LEU A 360 -14.37 -6.11 -2.20
C LEU A 360 -14.34 -5.09 -3.36
N THR A 361 -15.20 -5.28 -4.36
CA THR A 361 -15.35 -4.33 -5.47
C THR A 361 -15.78 -2.94 -4.97
N LYS A 362 -16.66 -2.87 -3.97
CA LYS A 362 -17.07 -1.60 -3.34
C LYS A 362 -15.92 -0.96 -2.58
N LEU A 363 -15.14 -1.73 -1.82
CA LEU A 363 -13.93 -1.25 -1.15
C LEU A 363 -12.94 -0.65 -2.16
N CYS A 364 -12.59 -1.36 -3.22
CA CYS A 364 -11.70 -0.85 -4.28
C CYS A 364 -12.27 0.42 -4.93
N SER A 365 -13.56 0.45 -5.25
CA SER A 365 -14.21 1.63 -5.85
C SER A 365 -14.14 2.85 -4.94
N LYS A 366 -14.38 2.69 -3.64
CA LYS A 366 -14.30 3.76 -2.64
C LYS A 366 -12.85 4.20 -2.40
N ALA A 367 -11.90 3.27 -2.48
CA ALA A 367 -10.49 3.59 -2.38
C ALA A 367 -10.02 4.54 -3.49
N TYR A 368 -10.54 4.39 -4.73
CA TYR A 368 -10.24 5.29 -5.84
C TYR A 368 -11.09 6.57 -5.86
N THR A 369 -12.38 6.49 -5.52
CA THR A 369 -13.29 7.64 -5.64
C THR A 369 -13.28 8.58 -4.44
N GLU A 370 -12.98 8.08 -3.24
CA GLU A 370 -12.95 8.87 -1.99
C GLU A 370 -11.56 8.93 -1.36
N GLY A 371 -10.91 7.77 -1.21
CA GLY A 371 -9.67 7.63 -0.44
C GLY A 371 -8.37 7.87 -1.20
N PHE A 372 -8.45 8.16 -2.51
CA PHE A 372 -7.27 8.29 -3.34
C PHE A 372 -6.45 9.52 -2.93
N TYR A 373 -5.17 9.29 -2.69
CA TYR A 373 -4.17 10.33 -2.48
C TYR A 373 -2.98 10.11 -3.42
N TYR A 374 -1.92 9.44 -2.95
CA TYR A 374 -0.87 8.93 -3.82
C TYR A 374 -1.16 7.51 -4.32
N ILE A 375 -1.92 6.76 -3.52
CA ILE A 375 -2.38 5.39 -3.78
C ILE A 375 -3.86 5.32 -3.37
N PRO A 376 -4.64 4.34 -3.87
CA PRO A 376 -5.99 4.08 -3.37
C PRO A 376 -5.92 3.56 -1.92
N ARG A 377 -6.68 4.19 -1.02
CA ARG A 377 -6.69 3.86 0.41
C ARG A 377 -8.12 3.70 0.92
N ILE A 378 -8.33 2.80 1.85
CA ILE A 378 -9.58 2.67 2.63
C ILE A 378 -9.30 2.98 4.09
N ASP A 379 -10.33 3.12 4.91
CA ASP A 379 -10.20 3.19 6.36
C ASP A 379 -11.05 2.13 7.05
N ARG A 380 -10.92 2.08 8.37
CA ARG A 380 -11.61 1.09 9.22
C ARG A 380 -13.14 1.18 9.12
N GLU A 381 -13.71 2.37 8.89
CA GLU A 381 -15.15 2.55 8.67
C GLU A 381 -15.64 1.80 7.43
N LEU A 382 -14.91 1.92 6.31
CA LEU A 382 -15.23 1.17 5.09
C LEU A 382 -15.05 -0.34 5.30
N VAL A 383 -13.99 -0.75 6.01
CA VAL A 383 -13.77 -2.17 6.35
C VAL A 383 -14.96 -2.71 7.13
N GLU A 384 -15.39 -2.05 8.20
CA GLU A 384 -16.54 -2.46 9.01
C GLU A 384 -17.85 -2.53 8.21
N THR A 385 -18.03 -1.61 7.25
CA THR A 385 -19.22 -1.57 6.39
C THR A 385 -19.29 -2.75 5.41
N TYR A 386 -18.14 -3.20 4.89
CA TYR A 386 -18.05 -4.20 3.82
C TYR A 386 -17.34 -5.50 4.24
N LYS A 387 -17.23 -5.81 5.53
CA LYS A 387 -16.47 -6.96 6.05
C LYS A 387 -17.09 -8.34 5.78
N GLU A 388 -18.39 -8.40 5.57
CA GLU A 388 -19.12 -9.67 5.41
C GLU A 388 -18.59 -10.47 4.21
N ASP A 389 -18.60 -11.80 4.31
CA ASP A 389 -18.16 -12.72 3.24
C ASP A 389 -16.68 -12.56 2.81
N LEU A 390 -15.83 -11.94 3.64
CA LEU A 390 -14.39 -11.76 3.38
C LEU A 390 -13.52 -12.51 4.40
N ILE A 391 -12.34 -12.96 3.94
CA ILE A 391 -11.22 -13.41 4.77
C ILE A 391 -10.13 -12.34 4.69
N VAL A 392 -9.45 -12.07 5.81
CA VAL A 392 -8.36 -11.09 5.89
C VAL A 392 -7.07 -11.73 6.38
N LEU A 393 -5.98 -11.49 5.65
CA LEU A 393 -4.63 -11.85 6.07
C LEU A 393 -3.91 -10.59 6.56
N SER A 394 -3.06 -10.72 7.57
CA SER A 394 -2.38 -9.57 8.20
C SER A 394 -1.41 -8.80 7.29
N GLY A 395 -1.10 -9.33 6.10
CA GLY A 395 -0.22 -8.69 5.12
C GLY A 395 1.25 -9.07 5.26
N ASN A 396 2.04 -8.57 4.31
CA ASN A 396 3.51 -8.63 4.33
C ASN A 396 4.10 -7.67 5.39
N LEU A 397 5.39 -7.34 5.32
CA LEU A 397 6.04 -6.38 6.23
C LEU A 397 5.41 -4.98 6.26
N GLN A 398 4.61 -4.62 5.25
CA GLN A 398 3.85 -3.37 5.16
C GLN A 398 2.42 -3.50 5.75
N GLY A 399 2.01 -4.72 6.14
CA GLY A 399 0.78 -4.96 6.88
C GLY A 399 0.80 -4.36 8.28
N GLU A 400 -0.38 -4.10 8.85
CA GLU A 400 -0.49 -3.25 10.04
C GLU A 400 0.27 -3.83 11.24
N ILE A 401 0.14 -5.14 11.46
CA ILE A 401 0.74 -5.83 12.61
C ILE A 401 2.26 -5.93 12.42
N ALA A 402 2.73 -6.41 11.27
CA ALA A 402 4.14 -6.56 10.97
C ALA A 402 4.88 -5.20 10.99
N SER A 403 4.31 -4.19 10.34
CA SER A 403 4.86 -2.83 10.33
C SER A 403 4.95 -2.25 11.74
N LYS A 404 3.92 -2.44 12.58
CA LYS A 404 3.97 -1.98 13.98
C LYS A 404 5.00 -2.72 14.81
N ILE A 405 5.18 -4.03 14.64
CA ILE A 405 6.26 -4.78 15.31
C ILE A 405 7.64 -4.16 14.97
N LEU A 406 7.88 -3.87 13.70
CA LEU A 406 9.18 -3.36 13.23
C LEU A 406 9.46 -1.90 13.60
N ASN A 407 8.42 -1.06 13.65
CA ASN A 407 8.56 0.40 13.71
C ASN A 407 8.03 1.04 15.00
N GLN A 408 7.19 0.37 15.78
CA GLN A 408 6.50 0.96 16.94
C GLN A 408 6.61 0.12 18.21
N GLY A 409 6.64 -1.21 18.08
CA GLY A 409 6.70 -2.17 19.18
C GLY A 409 5.53 -3.15 19.21
N GLU A 410 5.68 -4.22 19.99
CA GLU A 410 4.71 -5.32 20.09
C GLU A 410 3.34 -4.87 20.64
N ARG A 411 3.30 -3.94 21.61
CA ARG A 411 2.03 -3.49 22.21
C ARG A 411 1.07 -2.89 21.18
N GLN A 412 1.55 -1.98 20.34
CA GLN A 412 0.74 -1.34 19.30
C GLN A 412 0.32 -2.34 18.22
N ALA A 413 1.17 -3.33 17.93
CA ALA A 413 0.85 -4.41 17.02
C ALA A 413 -0.24 -5.35 17.60
N GLU A 414 -0.18 -5.64 18.89
CA GLU A 414 -1.20 -6.42 19.62
C GLU A 414 -2.56 -5.71 19.62
N GLU A 415 -2.58 -4.40 19.87
CA GLU A 415 -3.81 -3.59 19.78
C GLU A 415 -4.45 -3.67 18.38
N ALA A 416 -3.61 -3.60 17.33
CA ALA A 416 -4.08 -3.77 15.95
C ALA A 416 -4.62 -5.17 15.69
N LEU A 417 -3.90 -6.21 16.14
CA LEU A 417 -4.32 -7.60 16.02
C LEU A 417 -5.67 -7.83 16.67
N VAL A 418 -5.86 -7.36 17.89
CA VAL A 418 -7.13 -7.50 18.63
C VAL A 418 -8.27 -6.83 17.87
N TRP A 419 -8.03 -5.65 17.27
CA TRP A 419 -9.05 -5.01 16.43
C TRP A 419 -9.44 -5.88 15.22
N TRP A 420 -8.47 -6.34 14.43
CA TRP A 420 -8.75 -7.19 13.26
C TRP A 420 -9.44 -8.51 13.63
N LYS A 421 -8.97 -9.16 14.70
CA LYS A 421 -9.59 -10.37 15.24
C LYS A 421 -11.04 -10.11 15.66
N ASN A 422 -11.34 -8.99 16.31
CA ASN A 422 -12.70 -8.66 16.72
C ASN A 422 -13.62 -8.41 15.51
N GLN A 423 -13.09 -7.91 14.40
CA GLN A 423 -13.90 -7.64 13.21
C GLN A 423 -14.21 -8.89 12.38
N PHE A 424 -13.23 -9.78 12.20
CA PHE A 424 -13.31 -10.91 11.28
C PHE A 424 -13.33 -12.29 11.97
N GLY A 425 -13.03 -12.37 13.26
CA GLY A 425 -13.08 -13.61 14.03
C GLY A 425 -12.23 -14.72 13.41
N ALA A 426 -12.88 -15.84 13.06
CA ALA A 426 -12.23 -17.00 12.45
C ALA A 426 -11.83 -16.80 10.97
N ASP A 427 -12.22 -15.68 10.36
CA ASP A 427 -11.84 -15.28 9.01
C ASP A 427 -10.64 -14.30 9.02
N PHE A 428 -10.00 -14.08 10.17
CA PHE A 428 -8.72 -13.35 10.29
C PHE A 428 -7.55 -14.31 10.50
N TYR A 429 -6.47 -14.10 9.74
CA TYR A 429 -5.25 -14.90 9.80
C TYR A 429 -4.01 -14.02 9.92
N LEU A 430 -3.06 -14.45 10.74
CA LEU A 430 -1.71 -13.87 10.76
C LEU A 430 -0.90 -14.49 9.62
N GLU A 431 -0.51 -13.65 8.67
CA GLU A 431 0.23 -14.05 7.49
C GLU A 431 1.72 -14.17 7.82
N ILE A 432 2.34 -15.29 7.45
CA ILE A 432 3.75 -15.57 7.69
C ILE A 432 4.48 -15.85 6.37
N MET A 433 5.62 -15.19 6.18
CA MET A 433 6.45 -15.25 4.97
C MET A 433 7.91 -15.51 5.35
N ARG A 434 8.67 -16.17 4.47
CA ARG A 434 10.08 -16.51 4.71
C ARG A 434 10.92 -16.35 3.45
N HIS A 435 11.31 -15.12 3.17
CA HIS A 435 12.18 -14.71 2.06
C HIS A 435 13.65 -14.64 2.46
N GLN A 436 14.06 -15.25 3.58
CA GLN A 436 15.43 -15.21 4.10
C GLN A 436 15.87 -13.80 4.53
N GLN A 437 14.98 -13.09 5.23
CA GLN A 437 15.25 -11.75 5.73
C GLN A 437 15.13 -11.66 7.24
N GLU A 438 15.98 -10.84 7.86
CA GLU A 438 16.05 -10.72 9.32
C GLU A 438 14.84 -9.97 9.91
N ASP A 439 14.33 -8.96 9.19
CA ASP A 439 13.09 -8.27 9.54
C ASP A 439 11.88 -9.24 9.57
N GLU A 440 11.78 -10.14 8.60
CA GLU A 440 10.79 -11.21 8.61
C GLU A 440 10.99 -12.19 9.76
N ASN A 441 12.22 -12.64 10.03
CA ASN A 441 12.49 -13.54 11.17
C ASN A 441 12.01 -12.93 12.49
N ARG A 442 12.27 -11.63 12.69
CA ARG A 442 11.85 -10.88 13.88
C ARG A 442 10.33 -10.75 13.97
N VAL A 443 9.68 -10.39 12.86
CA VAL A 443 8.21 -10.32 12.79
C VAL A 443 7.59 -11.69 13.04
N ASN A 444 8.09 -12.73 12.39
CA ASN A 444 7.58 -14.10 12.48
C ASN A 444 7.63 -14.64 13.92
N LYS A 445 8.72 -14.36 14.67
CA LYS A 445 8.81 -14.72 16.10
C LYS A 445 7.67 -14.09 16.90
N SER A 446 7.34 -12.83 16.63
CA SER A 446 6.26 -12.10 17.29
C SER A 446 4.88 -12.59 16.84
N LEU A 447 4.69 -12.86 15.53
CA LEU A 447 3.44 -13.39 14.99
C LEU A 447 3.11 -14.78 15.53
N ILE A 448 4.11 -15.67 15.67
CA ILE A 448 3.93 -17.00 16.27
C ILE A 448 3.50 -16.88 17.74
N LYS A 449 4.14 -15.99 18.50
CA LYS A 449 3.75 -15.68 19.88
C LYS A 449 2.31 -15.15 19.95
N PHE A 450 1.97 -14.17 19.11
CA PHE A 450 0.63 -13.60 19.05
C PHE A 450 -0.44 -14.62 18.63
N SER A 451 -0.12 -15.49 17.68
CA SER A 451 -0.99 -16.60 17.26
C SER A 451 -1.38 -17.46 18.47
N ALA A 452 -0.39 -17.89 19.26
CA ALA A 452 -0.64 -18.70 20.45
C ALA A 452 -1.42 -17.94 21.54
N GLN A 453 -1.05 -16.68 21.81
CA GLN A 453 -1.67 -15.86 22.86
C GLN A 453 -3.12 -15.49 22.55
N HIS A 454 -3.41 -15.11 21.31
CA HIS A 454 -4.72 -14.64 20.89
C HIS A 454 -5.53 -15.69 20.15
N GLN A 455 -5.03 -16.91 19.96
CA GLN A 455 -5.73 -17.98 19.23
C GLN A 455 -6.15 -17.53 17.83
N VAL A 456 -5.25 -16.83 17.12
CA VAL A 456 -5.43 -16.43 15.72
C VAL A 456 -4.53 -17.31 14.87
N LYS A 457 -5.06 -17.95 13.84
CA LYS A 457 -4.31 -18.93 13.04
C LYS A 457 -3.27 -18.26 12.16
N LEU A 458 -2.15 -18.94 11.96
CA LEU A 458 -1.10 -18.55 11.03
C LEU A 458 -1.42 -19.07 9.63
N VAL A 459 -1.04 -18.35 8.58
CA VAL A 459 -1.14 -18.83 7.19
C VAL A 459 0.13 -18.51 6.42
N ALA A 460 0.69 -19.52 5.78
CA ALA A 460 1.90 -19.38 4.98
C ALA A 460 1.60 -18.84 3.58
N THR A 461 2.32 -17.79 3.17
CA THR A 461 2.25 -17.22 1.82
C THR A 461 3.66 -16.81 1.34
N ASN A 462 3.78 -16.37 0.09
CA ASN A 462 5.06 -15.98 -0.50
C ASN A 462 5.03 -14.65 -1.28
N ASN A 463 3.93 -13.89 -1.21
CA ASN A 463 3.80 -12.55 -1.83
C ASN A 463 4.41 -12.47 -3.24
N SER A 464 3.94 -13.33 -4.16
CA SER A 464 4.64 -13.59 -5.42
C SER A 464 4.41 -12.51 -6.48
N TYR A 465 5.48 -12.06 -7.13
CA TYR A 465 5.44 -11.05 -8.22
C TYR A 465 5.81 -11.60 -9.59
N TYR A 466 6.55 -12.71 -9.65
CA TYR A 466 7.08 -13.29 -10.88
C TYR A 466 7.05 -14.83 -10.85
N ALA A 467 7.20 -15.49 -11.99
CA ALA A 467 6.94 -16.93 -12.10
C ALA A 467 8.06 -17.79 -11.50
N ILE A 468 9.31 -17.44 -11.79
CA ILE A 468 10.52 -18.19 -11.44
C ILE A 468 11.60 -17.23 -10.94
N GLU A 469 12.53 -17.71 -10.12
CA GLU A 469 13.56 -16.89 -9.46
C GLU A 469 14.37 -16.02 -10.43
N GLU A 470 14.64 -16.52 -11.63
CA GLU A 470 15.41 -15.85 -12.68
C GLU A 470 14.71 -14.60 -13.24
N GLU A 471 13.39 -14.49 -13.10
CA GLU A 471 12.61 -13.32 -13.53
C GLU A 471 12.71 -12.13 -12.56
N SER A 472 13.38 -12.29 -11.41
CA SER A 472 13.61 -11.22 -10.44
C SER A 472 14.28 -9.99 -11.06
N ASP A 473 15.22 -10.18 -11.99
CA ASP A 473 15.89 -9.05 -12.66
C ASP A 473 14.93 -8.23 -13.53
N VAL A 474 14.03 -8.93 -14.25
CA VAL A 474 12.99 -8.30 -15.09
C VAL A 474 12.00 -7.55 -14.23
N GLN A 475 11.61 -8.12 -13.08
CA GLN A 475 10.72 -7.45 -12.15
C GLN A 475 11.36 -6.19 -11.54
N ASP A 476 12.64 -6.24 -11.18
CA ASP A 476 13.34 -5.07 -10.64
C ASP A 476 13.53 -3.96 -11.69
N ILE A 477 13.73 -4.32 -12.98
CA ILE A 477 13.68 -3.35 -14.09
C ILE A 477 12.29 -2.70 -14.18
N LEU A 478 11.22 -3.47 -14.00
CA LEU A 478 9.85 -2.97 -14.05
C LEU A 478 9.58 -1.94 -12.94
N LEU A 479 10.09 -2.18 -11.72
CA LEU A 479 10.06 -1.20 -10.62
C LEU A 479 10.83 0.09 -10.97
N CYS A 480 12.00 -0.03 -11.60
CA CYS A 480 12.77 1.12 -12.06
C CYS A 480 11.99 1.97 -13.07
N VAL A 481 11.28 1.32 -14.02
CA VAL A 481 10.42 2.01 -14.99
C VAL A 481 9.24 2.71 -14.32
N LYS A 482 8.63 2.09 -13.31
CA LYS A 482 7.53 2.66 -12.53
C LYS A 482 7.94 3.96 -11.83
N ASP A 483 9.08 3.95 -11.16
CA ASP A 483 9.53 5.06 -10.31
C ASP A 483 10.39 6.08 -11.09
N GLY A 484 10.76 5.77 -12.33
CA GLY A 484 11.62 6.63 -13.16
C GLY A 484 13.08 6.64 -12.71
N GLU A 485 13.54 5.54 -12.12
CA GLU A 485 14.88 5.38 -11.55
C GLU A 485 15.78 4.52 -12.43
N LEU A 486 17.10 4.66 -12.27
CA LEU A 486 18.08 3.82 -12.97
C LEU A 486 18.33 2.53 -12.19
N LYS A 487 18.48 1.41 -12.90
CA LYS A 487 18.83 0.11 -12.31
C LYS A 487 20.13 0.16 -11.49
N GLU A 488 21.09 0.98 -11.94
CA GLU A 488 22.38 1.22 -11.27
C GLU A 488 22.25 1.98 -9.94
N THR A 489 21.16 2.71 -9.71
CA THR A 489 20.89 3.34 -8.41
C THR A 489 20.75 2.22 -7.37
N PRO A 490 21.45 2.29 -6.23
CA PRO A 490 21.41 1.22 -5.22
C PRO A 490 20.02 1.11 -4.60
N VAL A 491 19.60 -0.11 -4.29
CA VAL A 491 18.36 -0.39 -3.55
C VAL A 491 18.55 0.06 -2.10
N GLY A 492 17.59 0.82 -1.57
CA GLY A 492 17.64 1.31 -0.19
C GLY A 492 16.56 2.35 0.10
N ARG A 493 16.72 3.07 1.21
CA ARG A 493 15.78 4.12 1.64
C ARG A 493 16.48 5.47 1.69
N GLY A 494 15.77 6.53 1.28
CA GLY A 494 16.24 7.91 1.38
C GLY A 494 16.95 8.43 0.12
N ARG A 495 17.65 9.56 0.27
CA ARG A 495 18.25 10.28 -0.86
C ARG A 495 19.40 9.47 -1.47
N GLY A 496 19.34 9.22 -2.78
CA GLY A 496 20.37 8.49 -3.52
C GLY A 496 20.13 6.97 -3.61
N PHE A 497 19.00 6.50 -3.11
CA PHE A 497 18.56 5.10 -3.22
C PHE A 497 17.25 5.00 -3.98
N ARG A 498 17.00 3.85 -4.59
CA ARG A 498 15.72 3.51 -5.24
C ARG A 498 15.00 2.38 -4.50
N TYR A 499 13.72 2.23 -4.81
CA TYR A 499 12.96 1.05 -4.40
C TYR A 499 13.37 -0.17 -5.23
N GLY A 500 13.32 -1.34 -4.59
CA GLY A 500 13.61 -2.66 -5.16
C GLY A 500 13.27 -3.72 -4.11
N LEU A 501 12.98 -4.94 -4.55
CA LEU A 501 12.80 -6.05 -3.61
C LEU A 501 14.15 -6.39 -2.94
N PRO A 502 14.16 -6.76 -1.65
CA PRO A 502 15.42 -7.00 -0.91
C PRO A 502 16.27 -8.15 -1.47
N ASN A 503 15.63 -9.13 -2.10
CA ASN A 503 16.27 -10.28 -2.73
C ASN A 503 15.34 -10.89 -3.80
N ASN A 504 15.68 -12.07 -4.29
CA ASN A 504 15.02 -12.75 -5.40
C ASN A 504 13.97 -13.81 -4.98
N GLN A 505 13.57 -13.90 -3.71
CA GLN A 505 12.71 -14.97 -3.20
C GLN A 505 11.19 -14.80 -3.45
N TYR A 506 10.79 -13.75 -4.18
CA TYR A 506 9.39 -13.37 -4.43
C TYR A 506 8.77 -14.00 -5.69
N TYR A 507 9.22 -15.21 -6.08
CA TYR A 507 8.65 -15.98 -7.19
C TYR A 507 7.49 -16.88 -6.74
N PHE A 508 6.81 -17.52 -7.68
CA PHE A 508 5.76 -18.50 -7.41
C PHE A 508 6.38 -19.86 -7.01
N LYS A 509 6.80 -19.98 -5.74
CA LYS A 509 7.41 -21.20 -5.18
C LYS A 509 6.50 -22.42 -5.35
N ASN A 510 7.09 -23.58 -5.63
CA ASN A 510 6.33 -24.80 -5.75
C ASN A 510 5.89 -25.37 -4.38
N LYS A 511 4.94 -26.32 -4.40
CA LYS A 511 4.38 -26.92 -3.17
C LYS A 511 5.46 -27.56 -2.28
N LEU A 512 6.46 -28.20 -2.87
CA LEU A 512 7.53 -28.85 -2.13
C LEU A 512 8.39 -27.81 -1.42
N GLU A 513 8.78 -26.74 -2.11
CA GLU A 513 9.53 -25.62 -1.52
C GLU A 513 8.79 -25.02 -0.33
N MET A 514 7.51 -24.68 -0.48
CA MET A 514 6.71 -24.08 0.59
C MET A 514 6.53 -25.02 1.79
N LYS A 515 6.26 -26.32 1.56
CA LYS A 515 6.11 -27.30 2.65
C LYS A 515 7.42 -27.55 3.39
N THR A 516 8.55 -27.58 2.67
CA THR A 516 9.88 -27.67 3.30
C THR A 516 10.18 -26.42 4.13
N LEU A 517 9.89 -25.24 3.58
CA LEU A 517 10.13 -23.94 4.22
C LEU A 517 9.37 -23.74 5.53
N PHE A 518 8.21 -24.39 5.68
CA PHE A 518 7.34 -24.31 6.87
C PHE A 518 7.19 -25.66 7.60
N SER A 519 8.15 -26.56 7.44
CA SER A 519 8.12 -27.89 8.09
C SER A 519 8.19 -27.83 9.62
N ASP A 520 8.80 -26.79 10.17
CA ASP A 520 8.80 -26.47 11.61
C ASP A 520 7.49 -25.83 12.10
N LEU A 521 6.62 -25.39 11.19
CA LEU A 521 5.36 -24.69 11.48
C LEU A 521 4.20 -25.22 10.60
N PRO A 522 3.82 -26.51 10.74
CA PRO A 522 2.86 -27.15 9.85
C PRO A 522 1.47 -26.49 9.86
N GLU A 523 1.05 -25.88 10.98
CA GLU A 523 -0.25 -25.22 11.12
C GLU A 523 -0.45 -24.06 10.12
N ALA A 524 0.64 -23.44 9.66
CA ALA A 524 0.60 -22.36 8.67
C ALA A 524 0.22 -22.89 7.28
N ILE A 525 0.59 -24.13 6.96
CA ILE A 525 0.21 -24.83 5.72
C ILE A 525 -1.21 -25.40 5.87
N GLU A 526 -1.56 -25.98 7.02
CA GLU A 526 -2.90 -26.51 7.30
C GLU A 526 -4.00 -25.44 7.13
N SER A 527 -3.71 -24.20 7.53
CA SER A 527 -4.64 -23.08 7.40
C SER A 527 -5.02 -22.78 5.95
N VAL A 528 -4.18 -23.11 4.96
CA VAL A 528 -4.53 -22.99 3.53
C VAL A 528 -5.66 -23.95 3.17
N ALA A 529 -5.63 -25.18 3.68
CA ALA A 529 -6.69 -26.16 3.46
C ALA A 529 -7.99 -25.75 4.18
N GLU A 530 -7.89 -25.13 5.35
CA GLU A 530 -9.05 -24.55 6.02
C GLU A 530 -9.66 -23.40 5.21
N ILE A 531 -8.85 -22.46 4.71
CA ILE A 531 -9.34 -21.37 3.85
C ILE A 531 -10.03 -21.94 2.62
N MET A 532 -9.44 -22.97 1.99
CA MET A 532 -10.05 -23.68 0.87
C MET A 532 -11.45 -24.21 1.20
N SER A 533 -11.70 -24.66 2.43
CA SER A 533 -13.03 -25.15 2.86
C SER A 533 -14.07 -24.04 3.08
N LYS A 534 -13.63 -22.77 3.18
CA LYS A 534 -14.47 -21.60 3.45
C LYS A 534 -14.86 -20.81 2.19
N VAL A 535 -14.25 -21.13 1.05
CA VAL A 535 -14.41 -20.39 -0.20
C VAL A 535 -15.04 -21.25 -1.29
N GLU A 536 -15.81 -20.61 -2.19
CA GLU A 536 -16.49 -21.28 -3.30
C GLU A 536 -16.01 -20.73 -4.66
N ASN A 537 -16.04 -21.57 -5.69
CA ASN A 537 -15.88 -21.12 -7.07
C ASN A 537 -17.18 -20.47 -7.56
N TYR A 538 -17.09 -19.30 -8.20
CA TYR A 538 -18.23 -18.59 -8.77
C TYR A 538 -17.89 -17.93 -10.10
N HIS A 539 -18.93 -17.61 -10.88
CA HIS A 539 -18.78 -16.93 -12.17
C HIS A 539 -19.18 -15.45 -12.10
N LEU A 540 -18.37 -14.60 -12.73
CA LEU A 540 -18.60 -13.16 -12.81
C LEU A 540 -19.50 -12.76 -13.97
N ALA A 541 -19.54 -13.57 -15.04
CA ALA A 541 -20.45 -13.36 -16.16
C ALA A 541 -21.91 -13.26 -15.66
N ARG A 542 -22.66 -12.34 -16.26
CA ARG A 542 -24.07 -12.10 -16.00
C ARG A 542 -24.83 -12.06 -17.32
N GLU A 543 -26.12 -12.30 -17.24
CA GLU A 543 -27.04 -11.99 -18.34
C GLU A 543 -27.04 -10.48 -18.61
N VAL A 544 -27.36 -10.11 -19.85
CA VAL A 544 -27.39 -8.72 -20.29
C VAL A 544 -28.41 -7.95 -19.47
N LEU A 545 -27.97 -6.92 -18.76
CA LEU A 545 -28.83 -6.01 -18.03
C LEU A 545 -28.99 -4.73 -18.86
N LEU A 546 -30.19 -4.53 -19.40
CA LEU A 546 -30.54 -3.28 -20.06
C LEU A 546 -31.14 -2.30 -19.04
N PRO A 547 -30.81 -1.00 -19.10
CA PRO A 547 -31.51 -0.01 -18.31
C PRO A 547 -32.98 0.04 -18.76
N LYS A 548 -33.88 0.28 -17.80
CA LYS A 548 -35.30 0.46 -18.11
C LYS A 548 -35.47 1.75 -18.90
N PHE A 549 -36.18 1.69 -20.03
CA PHE A 549 -36.52 2.86 -20.81
C PHE A 549 -37.91 3.37 -20.44
N ASP A 550 -38.05 4.68 -20.21
CA ASP A 550 -39.34 5.28 -19.89
C ASP A 550 -40.20 5.42 -21.16
N ILE A 551 -41.30 4.70 -21.22
CA ILE A 551 -42.28 4.76 -22.31
C ILE A 551 -43.54 5.53 -21.91
N PRO A 552 -44.27 6.15 -22.86
CA PRO A 552 -45.50 6.87 -22.54
C PRO A 552 -46.56 5.96 -21.94
N LYS A 553 -47.40 6.53 -21.06
CA LYS A 553 -48.41 5.76 -20.29
C LYS A 553 -49.39 4.98 -21.16
N ASP A 554 -49.70 5.50 -22.34
CA ASP A 554 -50.64 4.88 -23.28
C ASP A 554 -50.12 3.56 -23.88
N PHE A 555 -48.82 3.29 -23.75
CA PHE A 555 -48.19 2.05 -24.20
C PHE A 555 -47.84 1.10 -23.05
N LEU A 556 -48.09 1.47 -21.79
CA LEU A 556 -47.82 0.59 -20.66
C LEU A 556 -48.85 -0.54 -20.62
N GLU A 557 -48.38 -1.77 -20.47
CA GLU A 557 -49.22 -2.95 -20.25
C GLU A 557 -49.10 -3.38 -18.77
N GLU A 558 -50.23 -3.59 -18.09
CA GLU A 558 -50.23 -3.95 -16.67
C GLU A 558 -49.59 -5.33 -16.43
N GLU A 559 -49.70 -6.24 -17.39
CA GLU A 559 -49.12 -7.58 -17.34
C GLU A 559 -47.59 -7.55 -17.25
N ASP A 560 -46.93 -6.55 -17.82
CA ASP A 560 -45.47 -6.40 -17.77
C ASP A 560 -44.99 -6.16 -16.32
N LEU A 561 -45.82 -5.58 -15.45
CA LEU A 561 -45.51 -5.40 -14.03
C LEU A 561 -45.57 -6.72 -13.25
N VAL A 562 -46.29 -7.72 -13.78
CA VAL A 562 -46.51 -9.01 -13.11
C VAL A 562 -45.47 -10.04 -13.53
N ASP A 563 -45.16 -10.14 -14.84
CA ASP A 563 -44.28 -11.17 -15.38
C ASP A 563 -42.92 -10.65 -15.89
N GLY A 564 -42.69 -9.33 -15.87
CA GLY A 564 -41.47 -8.72 -16.38
C GLY A 564 -41.35 -8.71 -17.91
N GLY A 565 -42.47 -8.88 -18.62
CA GLY A 565 -42.56 -8.77 -20.07
C GLY A 565 -42.17 -7.39 -20.61
N LYS A 566 -42.03 -7.32 -21.93
CA LYS A 566 -41.64 -6.10 -22.66
C LYS A 566 -42.70 -5.66 -23.68
N ARG A 567 -43.97 -6.02 -23.45
CA ARG A 567 -45.07 -5.76 -24.40
C ARG A 567 -45.24 -4.26 -24.64
N GLY A 568 -45.13 -3.46 -23.59
CA GLY A 568 -45.23 -2.01 -23.74
C GLY A 568 -44.07 -1.41 -24.54
N GLU A 569 -42.83 -1.85 -24.30
CA GLU A 569 -41.66 -1.43 -25.09
C GLU A 569 -41.81 -1.83 -26.57
N ASN A 570 -42.30 -3.04 -26.84
CA ASN A 570 -42.58 -3.52 -28.20
C ASN A 570 -43.64 -2.67 -28.91
N ASN A 571 -44.74 -2.35 -28.21
CA ASN A 571 -45.83 -1.53 -28.75
C ASN A 571 -45.35 -0.11 -29.08
N TYR A 572 -44.56 0.49 -28.17
CA TYR A 572 -43.99 1.81 -28.39
C TYR A 572 -42.95 1.83 -29.51
N LEU A 573 -42.06 0.83 -29.57
CA LEU A 573 -41.09 0.66 -30.65
C LEU A 573 -41.78 0.52 -32.01
N ARG A 574 -42.84 -0.29 -32.08
CA ARG A 574 -43.68 -0.44 -33.28
C ARG A 574 -44.29 0.89 -33.69
N HIS A 575 -44.86 1.65 -32.75
CA HIS A 575 -45.44 2.97 -33.03
C HIS A 575 -44.42 3.93 -33.64
N LEU A 576 -43.26 4.10 -33.01
CA LEU A 576 -42.18 4.97 -33.52
C LEU A 576 -41.67 4.51 -34.89
N THR A 577 -41.58 3.19 -35.11
CA THR A 577 -41.16 2.62 -36.38
C THR A 577 -42.10 3.00 -37.52
N TYR A 578 -43.41 2.88 -37.32
CA TYR A 578 -44.39 3.23 -38.35
C TYR A 578 -44.46 4.74 -38.60
N GLN A 579 -44.34 5.57 -37.56
CA GLN A 579 -44.21 7.02 -37.74
C GLN A 579 -42.96 7.39 -38.55
N GLY A 580 -41.82 6.78 -38.22
CA GLY A 580 -40.59 6.96 -38.97
C GLY A 580 -40.68 6.47 -40.42
N ALA A 581 -41.41 5.37 -40.66
CA ALA A 581 -41.65 4.85 -42.00
C ALA A 581 -42.49 5.82 -42.86
N GLU A 582 -43.55 6.40 -42.28
CA GLU A 582 -44.34 7.44 -42.95
C GLU A 582 -43.48 8.67 -43.31
N GLU A 583 -42.60 9.10 -42.40
CA GLU A 583 -41.71 10.24 -42.67
C GLU A 583 -40.64 9.95 -43.75
N ARG A 584 -40.09 8.74 -43.78
CA ARG A 584 -38.91 8.40 -44.59
C ARG A 584 -39.27 7.82 -45.96
N TYR A 585 -40.32 7.00 -46.02
CA TYR A 585 -40.79 6.33 -47.24
C TYR A 585 -42.04 6.98 -47.84
N GLY A 586 -42.81 7.75 -47.04
CA GLY A 586 -44.05 8.39 -47.48
C GLY A 586 -45.20 7.39 -47.57
N ASN A 587 -45.21 6.53 -48.59
CA ASN A 587 -46.23 5.49 -48.77
C ASN A 587 -45.72 4.13 -48.29
N ILE A 588 -46.50 3.45 -47.45
CA ILE A 588 -46.16 2.13 -46.93
C ILE A 588 -46.91 1.07 -47.73
N ASP A 589 -46.23 0.44 -48.70
CA ASP A 589 -46.77 -0.68 -49.45
C ASP A 589 -46.71 -2.00 -48.65
N GLU A 590 -47.33 -3.06 -49.17
CA GLU A 590 -47.41 -4.35 -48.48
C GLU A 590 -46.03 -5.01 -48.31
N ASP A 591 -45.08 -4.77 -49.23
CA ASP A 591 -43.72 -5.33 -49.12
C ASP A 591 -42.92 -4.65 -48.00
N LEU A 592 -42.97 -3.31 -47.90
CA LEU A 592 -42.36 -2.55 -46.81
C LEU A 592 -43.01 -2.92 -45.47
N LYS A 593 -44.34 -3.00 -45.43
CA LYS A 593 -45.08 -3.39 -44.22
C LYS A 593 -44.71 -4.80 -43.77
N SER A 594 -44.56 -5.73 -44.71
CA SER A 594 -44.11 -7.10 -44.44
C SER A 594 -42.69 -7.10 -43.85
N ARG A 595 -41.76 -6.34 -44.43
CA ARG A 595 -40.38 -6.20 -43.93
C ARG A 595 -40.34 -5.61 -42.52
N LEU A 596 -41.04 -4.52 -42.25
CA LEU A 596 -41.07 -3.89 -40.92
C LEU A 596 -41.67 -4.82 -39.86
N ASN A 597 -42.77 -5.50 -40.17
CA ASN A 597 -43.38 -6.43 -39.22
C ASN A 597 -42.49 -7.64 -38.93
N PHE A 598 -41.78 -8.16 -39.95
CA PHE A 598 -40.82 -9.24 -39.78
C PHE A 598 -39.67 -8.82 -38.83
N GLU A 599 -39.06 -7.66 -39.06
CA GLU A 599 -37.98 -7.16 -38.20
C GLU A 599 -38.48 -6.90 -36.77
N LEU A 600 -39.63 -6.23 -36.60
CA LEU A 600 -40.21 -5.96 -35.29
C LEU A 600 -40.52 -7.25 -34.51
N GLN A 601 -41.03 -8.28 -35.19
CA GLN A 601 -41.30 -9.57 -34.56
C GLN A 601 -40.00 -10.25 -34.08
N ILE A 602 -38.93 -10.15 -34.88
CA ILE A 602 -37.63 -10.70 -34.49
C ILE A 602 -37.04 -9.93 -33.30
N ILE A 603 -37.15 -8.60 -33.29
CA ILE A 603 -36.70 -7.76 -32.17
C ILE A 603 -37.47 -8.11 -30.89
N GLU A 604 -38.79 -8.25 -30.98
CA GLU A 604 -39.64 -8.71 -29.87
C GLU A 604 -39.20 -10.09 -29.36
N ASN A 605 -39.03 -11.07 -30.24
CA ASN A 605 -38.62 -12.43 -29.89
C ASN A 605 -37.20 -12.47 -29.30
N SER A 606 -36.32 -11.57 -29.73
CA SER A 606 -34.96 -11.44 -29.19
C SER A 606 -34.94 -10.83 -27.79
N GLY A 607 -36.02 -10.17 -27.37
CA GLY A 607 -36.15 -9.54 -26.06
C GLY A 607 -35.37 -8.23 -25.90
N TYR A 608 -35.00 -7.55 -26.99
CA TYR A 608 -34.23 -6.29 -26.95
C TYR A 608 -34.95 -5.02 -27.46
N PRO A 609 -36.28 -4.83 -27.32
CA PRO A 609 -36.95 -3.61 -27.80
C PRO A 609 -36.46 -2.35 -27.08
N GLY A 610 -36.29 -2.40 -25.75
CA GLY A 610 -35.73 -1.30 -24.97
C GLY A 610 -34.35 -0.84 -25.45
N TYR A 611 -33.51 -1.73 -25.98
CA TYR A 611 -32.20 -1.33 -26.52
C TYR A 611 -32.33 -0.44 -27.76
N PHE A 612 -33.26 -0.74 -28.67
CA PHE A 612 -33.54 0.14 -29.82
C PHE A 612 -34.08 1.50 -29.37
N LEU A 613 -34.95 1.53 -28.36
CA LEU A 613 -35.49 2.77 -27.80
C LEU A 613 -34.40 3.63 -27.15
N ILE A 614 -33.49 3.02 -26.40
CA ILE A 614 -32.33 3.71 -25.80
C ILE A 614 -31.44 4.32 -26.88
N VAL A 615 -31.12 3.55 -27.93
CA VAL A 615 -30.25 4.00 -29.02
C VAL A 615 -30.92 5.10 -29.85
N GLU A 616 -32.20 4.97 -30.17
CA GLU A 616 -32.99 6.01 -30.84
C GLU A 616 -32.95 7.32 -30.05
N ASP A 617 -33.19 7.24 -28.75
CA ASP A 617 -33.22 8.38 -27.85
C ASP A 617 -31.86 9.11 -27.78
N PHE A 618 -30.76 8.37 -27.73
CA PHE A 618 -29.41 8.96 -27.73
C PHE A 618 -29.16 9.75 -28.99
N ILE A 619 -29.53 9.18 -30.14
CA ILE A 619 -29.31 9.78 -31.45
C ILE A 619 -30.24 10.99 -31.66
N ARG A 620 -31.49 10.89 -31.22
CA ARG A 620 -32.46 11.98 -31.27
C ARG A 620 -32.01 13.17 -30.41
N GLU A 621 -31.61 12.93 -29.17
CA GLU A 621 -31.16 14.00 -28.28
C GLU A 621 -29.80 14.57 -28.69
N ALA A 622 -28.88 13.75 -29.18
CA ALA A 622 -27.63 14.25 -29.77
C ALA A 622 -27.92 15.27 -30.89
N ARG A 623 -28.82 14.94 -31.82
CA ARG A 623 -29.22 15.87 -32.89
C ARG A 623 -29.90 17.13 -32.37
N ASN A 624 -30.78 17.01 -31.37
CA ASN A 624 -31.43 18.17 -30.73
C ASN A 624 -30.42 19.12 -30.07
N MET A 625 -29.34 18.57 -29.51
CA MET A 625 -28.24 19.32 -28.90
C MET A 625 -27.24 19.89 -29.93
N GLY A 626 -27.49 19.66 -31.23
CA GLY A 626 -26.60 20.07 -32.31
C GLY A 626 -25.35 19.21 -32.46
N VAL A 627 -25.31 18.02 -31.86
CA VAL A 627 -24.23 17.03 -32.01
C VAL A 627 -24.45 16.27 -33.32
N SER A 628 -23.40 16.19 -34.13
CA SER A 628 -23.41 15.43 -35.37
C SER A 628 -23.31 13.95 -35.07
N VAL A 629 -24.28 13.19 -35.57
CA VAL A 629 -24.30 11.72 -35.47
C VAL A 629 -23.92 11.12 -36.80
N GLY A 630 -23.04 10.12 -36.79
CA GLY A 630 -22.64 9.39 -38.00
C GLY A 630 -23.84 8.71 -38.71
N PRO A 631 -23.68 8.27 -39.96
CA PRO A 631 -24.75 7.65 -40.74
C PRO A 631 -25.18 6.26 -40.24
N GLY A 632 -24.54 5.75 -39.18
CA GLY A 632 -24.62 4.36 -38.71
C GLY A 632 -23.60 3.47 -39.43
N ARG A 633 -22.95 2.57 -38.69
CA ARG A 633 -22.00 1.59 -39.21
C ARG A 633 -22.32 0.19 -38.70
N GLY A 634 -21.57 -0.81 -39.20
CA GLY A 634 -21.76 -2.20 -38.82
C GLY A 634 -23.01 -2.83 -39.46
N SER A 635 -23.49 -3.90 -38.85
CA SER A 635 -24.63 -4.66 -39.38
C SER A 635 -25.97 -3.95 -39.18
N ALA A 636 -26.08 -3.02 -38.23
CA ALA A 636 -27.30 -2.25 -37.95
C ALA A 636 -27.87 -1.52 -39.19
N ALA A 637 -27.04 -1.17 -40.16
CA ALA A 637 -27.46 -0.57 -41.44
C ALA A 637 -28.40 -1.47 -42.28
N GLY A 638 -28.45 -2.77 -42.00
CA GLY A 638 -29.37 -3.71 -42.66
C GLY A 638 -30.80 -3.71 -42.12
N SER A 639 -31.10 -2.97 -41.06
CA SER A 639 -32.43 -2.92 -40.44
C SER A 639 -33.27 -1.74 -40.93
N ALA A 640 -34.44 -2.05 -41.49
CA ALA A 640 -35.45 -1.06 -41.87
C ALA A 640 -36.05 -0.39 -40.62
N VAL A 641 -36.17 -1.11 -39.50
CA VAL A 641 -36.57 -0.54 -38.20
C VAL A 641 -35.57 0.52 -37.75
N ALA A 642 -34.26 0.22 -37.77
CA ALA A 642 -33.22 1.18 -37.41
C ALA A 642 -33.19 2.42 -38.33
N TYR A 643 -33.47 2.23 -39.63
CA TYR A 643 -33.58 3.34 -40.57
C TYR A 643 -34.80 4.24 -40.29
N CYS A 644 -35.95 3.66 -39.95
CA CYS A 644 -37.18 4.40 -39.61
C CYS A 644 -37.02 5.20 -38.31
N LEU A 645 -36.37 4.61 -37.30
CA LEU A 645 -36.01 5.29 -36.04
C LEU A 645 -34.88 6.32 -36.21
N LYS A 646 -34.36 6.49 -37.43
CA LYS A 646 -33.23 7.37 -37.75
C LYS A 646 -31.96 7.02 -36.96
N ILE A 647 -31.84 5.79 -36.48
CA ILE A 647 -30.61 5.23 -35.89
C ILE A 647 -29.55 5.13 -36.99
N THR A 648 -29.95 4.65 -38.17
CA THR A 648 -29.13 4.65 -39.38
C THR A 648 -29.69 5.62 -40.41
N ASN A 649 -28.84 6.06 -41.33
CA ASN A 649 -29.23 6.97 -42.41
C ASN A 649 -29.11 6.33 -43.81
N ILE A 650 -28.94 5.01 -43.87
CA ILE A 650 -28.84 4.21 -45.10
C ILE A 650 -30.11 3.40 -45.24
N ASP A 651 -30.79 3.51 -46.38
CA ASP A 651 -32.03 2.77 -46.68
C ASP A 651 -31.70 1.31 -47.06
N PRO A 652 -32.02 0.32 -46.19
CA PRO A 652 -31.64 -1.06 -46.43
C PRO A 652 -32.43 -1.70 -47.58
N ILE A 653 -33.63 -1.21 -47.90
CA ILE A 653 -34.45 -1.78 -48.97
C ILE A 653 -33.90 -1.37 -50.32
N LYS A 654 -33.55 -0.08 -50.47
CA LYS A 654 -32.94 0.44 -51.70
C LYS A 654 -31.61 -0.22 -52.04
N TYR A 655 -30.82 -0.57 -51.03
CA TYR A 655 -29.48 -1.15 -51.19
C TYR A 655 -29.45 -2.68 -50.96
N GLU A 656 -30.61 -3.33 -50.87
CA GLU A 656 -30.74 -4.78 -50.69
C GLU A 656 -29.94 -5.34 -49.50
N LEU A 657 -29.91 -4.58 -48.40
CA LEU A 657 -29.21 -4.97 -47.18
C LEU A 657 -30.06 -5.96 -46.37
N LEU A 658 -29.39 -7.01 -45.90
CA LEU A 658 -30.01 -8.13 -45.18
C LEU A 658 -30.12 -7.83 -43.69
N PHE A 659 -31.32 -7.96 -43.13
CA PHE A 659 -31.57 -7.79 -41.70
C PHE A 659 -30.98 -8.93 -40.87
N GLU A 660 -30.98 -10.14 -41.40
CA GLU A 660 -30.52 -11.36 -40.73
C GLU A 660 -29.02 -11.35 -40.43
N ARG A 661 -28.27 -10.49 -41.15
CA ARG A 661 -26.86 -10.23 -40.85
C ARG A 661 -26.68 -9.39 -39.58
N PHE A 662 -27.69 -8.62 -39.21
CA PHE A 662 -27.73 -7.85 -37.97
C PHE A 662 -28.32 -8.66 -36.83
N LEU A 663 -29.53 -9.17 -37.00
CA LEU A 663 -30.22 -9.96 -35.97
C LEU A 663 -30.73 -11.25 -36.61
N ASN A 664 -30.09 -12.35 -36.25
CA ASN A 664 -30.42 -13.65 -36.81
C ASN A 664 -31.54 -14.31 -35.98
N PRO A 665 -32.69 -14.68 -36.59
CA PRO A 665 -33.78 -15.34 -35.87
C PRO A 665 -33.40 -16.71 -35.27
N ASP A 666 -32.44 -17.42 -35.88
CA ASP A 666 -31.99 -18.74 -35.42
C ASP A 666 -30.95 -18.66 -34.28
N ARG A 667 -30.47 -17.44 -33.96
CA ARG A 667 -29.48 -17.20 -32.91
C ARG A 667 -29.81 -15.92 -32.15
N VAL A 668 -30.40 -16.08 -30.97
CA VAL A 668 -30.60 -14.96 -30.04
C VAL A 668 -29.25 -14.49 -29.53
N SER A 669 -28.77 -13.36 -30.04
CA SER A 669 -27.58 -12.64 -29.56
C SER A 669 -27.93 -11.18 -29.32
N MET A 670 -27.23 -10.55 -28.37
CA MET A 670 -27.38 -9.11 -28.15
C MET A 670 -27.00 -8.36 -29.44
N PRO A 671 -27.87 -7.47 -29.96
CA PRO A 671 -27.55 -6.65 -31.11
C PRO A 671 -26.48 -5.62 -30.73
N ASP A 672 -25.50 -5.42 -31.60
CA ASP A 672 -24.44 -4.43 -31.42
C ASP A 672 -24.70 -3.24 -32.36
N ILE A 673 -25.18 -2.12 -31.79
CA ILE A 673 -25.42 -0.88 -32.53
C ILE A 673 -24.34 0.14 -32.16
N ASP A 674 -23.35 0.25 -33.03
CA ASP A 674 -22.30 1.26 -32.95
C ASP A 674 -22.85 2.66 -33.28
N ILE A 675 -22.74 3.58 -32.31
CA ILE A 675 -23.12 4.99 -32.48
C ILE A 675 -21.86 5.85 -32.58
N ASP A 676 -21.86 6.73 -33.58
CA ASP A 676 -20.79 7.70 -33.83
C ASP A 676 -21.24 9.11 -33.50
N PHE A 677 -20.48 9.81 -32.67
CA PHE A 677 -20.64 11.22 -32.36
C PHE A 677 -19.40 12.00 -32.79
N ASP A 678 -19.55 13.27 -33.14
CA ASP A 678 -18.40 14.15 -33.27
C ASP A 678 -17.69 14.35 -31.92
N ASP A 679 -16.37 14.59 -31.97
CA ASP A 679 -15.51 14.62 -30.78
C ASP A 679 -15.87 15.77 -29.83
N GLU A 680 -16.24 16.94 -30.37
CA GLU A 680 -16.62 18.13 -29.57
C GLU A 680 -17.97 17.93 -28.84
N GLY A 681 -18.92 17.24 -29.49
CA GLY A 681 -20.26 16.99 -28.98
C GLY A 681 -20.39 15.78 -28.06
N ARG A 682 -19.41 14.87 -28.06
CA ARG A 682 -19.44 13.60 -27.29
C ARG A 682 -19.71 13.81 -25.80
N GLN A 683 -19.10 14.82 -25.18
CA GLN A 683 -19.28 15.06 -23.74
C GLN A 683 -20.72 15.44 -23.40
N LYS A 684 -21.41 16.22 -24.25
CA LYS A 684 -22.82 16.60 -24.04
C LYS A 684 -23.74 15.38 -24.02
N VAL A 685 -23.46 14.40 -24.89
CA VAL A 685 -24.21 13.14 -24.93
C VAL A 685 -23.94 12.33 -23.67
N ILE A 686 -22.70 12.27 -23.19
CA ILE A 686 -22.35 11.60 -21.92
C ILE A 686 -23.10 12.25 -20.75
N ASP A 687 -23.09 13.58 -20.66
CA ASP A 687 -23.77 14.31 -19.59
C ASP A 687 -25.29 14.05 -19.61
N TYR A 688 -25.91 14.05 -20.81
CA TYR A 688 -27.32 13.66 -20.97
C TYR A 688 -27.60 12.24 -20.45
N VAL A 689 -26.74 11.27 -20.78
CA VAL A 689 -26.89 9.87 -20.32
C VAL A 689 -26.75 9.79 -18.80
N ILE A 690 -25.82 10.55 -18.20
CA ILE A 690 -25.64 10.65 -16.75
C ILE A 690 -26.90 11.22 -16.09
N ASP A 691 -27.46 12.31 -16.63
CA ASP A 691 -28.66 12.94 -16.08
C ASP A 691 -29.89 12.03 -16.20
N LYS A 692 -30.01 11.28 -17.31
CA LYS A 692 -31.15 10.41 -17.57
C LYS A 692 -31.15 9.12 -16.75
N TYR A 693 -30.01 8.41 -16.68
CA TYR A 693 -29.94 7.11 -16.01
C TYR A 693 -29.29 7.17 -14.61
N GLY A 694 -28.76 8.33 -14.24
CA GLY A 694 -28.14 8.58 -12.95
C GLY A 694 -26.64 8.32 -12.94
N SER A 695 -25.89 9.18 -12.24
CA SER A 695 -24.42 9.13 -12.12
C SER A 695 -23.88 7.82 -11.55
N ASN A 696 -24.69 7.07 -10.79
CA ASN A 696 -24.31 5.79 -10.19
C ASN A 696 -24.56 4.58 -11.11
N GLN A 697 -25.08 4.78 -12.31
CA GLN A 697 -25.39 3.74 -13.30
C GLN A 697 -24.59 3.90 -14.60
N VAL A 698 -23.85 5.01 -14.74
CA VAL A 698 -23.10 5.36 -15.94
C VAL A 698 -21.62 5.47 -15.61
N ALA A 699 -20.78 4.77 -16.37
CA ALA A 699 -19.32 4.83 -16.26
C ALA A 699 -18.68 4.69 -17.63
N GLN A 700 -17.48 5.25 -17.79
CA GLN A 700 -16.65 5.00 -18.97
C GLN A 700 -15.93 3.66 -18.83
N ILE A 701 -15.60 3.06 -19.98
CA ILE A 701 -14.87 1.80 -20.04
C ILE A 701 -13.36 2.10 -20.03
N ILE A 702 -12.61 1.43 -19.15
CA ILE A 702 -11.16 1.57 -19.05
C ILE A 702 -10.44 0.92 -20.25
N THR A 703 -9.32 1.50 -20.66
CA THR A 703 -8.37 0.90 -21.61
C THR A 703 -7.01 0.75 -20.95
N TYR A 704 -6.43 -0.45 -20.98
CA TYR A 704 -5.12 -0.71 -20.41
C TYR A 704 -4.02 -0.46 -21.46
N GLY A 705 -3.13 0.50 -21.18
CA GLY A 705 -1.94 0.71 -21.99
C GLY A 705 -0.93 -0.41 -21.78
N THR A 706 -0.48 -1.05 -22.87
CA THR A 706 0.55 -2.08 -22.82
C THR A 706 1.88 -1.56 -23.37
N MET A 707 3.00 -2.05 -22.82
CA MET A 707 4.31 -1.75 -23.37
C MET A 707 4.50 -2.54 -24.67
N ALA A 708 4.21 -1.89 -25.80
CA ALA A 708 4.51 -2.41 -27.14
C ALA A 708 6.02 -2.40 -27.41
N GLY A 709 6.49 -3.15 -28.42
CA GLY A 709 7.93 -3.37 -28.64
C GLY A 709 8.80 -2.11 -28.68
N LYS A 710 8.34 -1.02 -29.30
CA LYS A 710 9.09 0.26 -29.32
C LYS A 710 9.15 0.93 -27.94
N SER A 711 8.07 0.89 -27.17
CA SER A 711 8.03 1.43 -25.80
C SER A 711 8.72 0.54 -24.78
N SER A 712 8.89 -0.76 -25.05
CA SER A 712 9.67 -1.64 -24.18
C SER A 712 11.18 -1.45 -24.38
N ILE A 713 11.61 -1.04 -25.58
CA ILE A 713 13.03 -0.74 -25.89
C ILE A 713 13.43 0.64 -25.38
N ARG A 714 12.53 1.61 -25.44
CA ARG A 714 12.75 2.99 -24.97
C ARG A 714 12.58 3.06 -23.47
#